data_AF-A0A7C1LQZ5-F1
#
_entry.id   AF-A0A7C1LQZ5-F1
#
_cell.length_a   1.000
_cell.length_b   1.000
_cell.length_c   1.000
_cell.angle_alpha   90.00
_cell.angle_beta   90.00
_cell.angle_gamma   90.00
#
_symmetry.space_group_name_H-M   'P 1'
#
loop_
_entity.id
_entity.type
_entity.pdbx_description
1 polymer ?
#
loop_
_entity_poly.entity_id
_entity_poly.type
_entity_poly.pdbx_seq_one_letter_code
_entity_poly.pdbx_strand_id
1 'polypeptide(L)'
;MRRAKIFCIGLSFLFISQAVFAKIPKPEEVLGFKIGTDRKVADMHQILDYFAKLDKASERIVVKEVGKTTMGNPFIVAFITSAENHKNLEKYRKYQQLLADPRKITDKEAEGIISQGKAVVMINCSLHATKIGAFMMSMELAYDLAAKNDKKTKEILDNVILLLVPMHNPDGTQMVVDWYKKNLGTKYEGSRMPWLYHKYVGHDNNRDWYMFTQVESRLTIKVHNAWHPQVILDMHQMGGKGARIFVPPFVDPYEPNIDPILRQQVAMMGTFIASEMTAEGKAGVIHSNMYDAWTPARAYHHYHGGIRILTEVASIKLATPVTVKFEDLAAYAKEPSVKMPMPWKGGRWALRDLVDYNYSAAKAALTNAARLRENWLRNFYRIHKKAVNRTEPPFAYIIPAKQKDLSTTIKMMTVLQMGGVEIHRASESIMADGHEYPEGTYIVFLAQPYGGYAKTLLENQVYPEIREYPGAPLKSPYDVVAHTLPLLMGVEAIQIKDPFKAKSVQVDKLSRPKGKIETVDNAFGYAWGHATNDDIVALNRLVKKGYSAFWSSEDFPAKGKTYPSGTMIVRNKKGLAEDMKSIVNDLDVHFEGLLARPEIKAYALNSVRLGLYKSWDASMDEGWTRWVLEQYEFPYKSIHDKEIRKGNLNKNFDVIIFPDLKTNTIINGAPKESIPPEYSGGIGEIGVKNIKEFVQKGGTLITLNSAADFPLKQFSLTIENSVEKADRKSFFVPGSLLKVLIDTTHPIAYGYEREGAVFFRRSPVLAAKEGKSIVAYPPHNPLLSGWINGEDYFYNKSALVDVPLGDGKIIIIGFSALYRGQSHSTFKLLFNSIHYGPSSLGEL
;
A
#
# COMPACT_ATOMS: atom_id res chain seq x y z
N MET A 1 39.23 -83.38 -33.46
CA MET A 1 39.22 -82.01 -32.89
C MET A 1 37.93 -81.30 -33.31
N ARG A 2 36.98 -81.03 -32.39
CA ARG A 2 36.50 -79.67 -32.00
C ARG A 2 36.21 -78.75 -33.20
N ARG A 3 35.04 -78.15 -33.45
CA ARG A 3 33.89 -77.74 -32.61
C ARG A 3 32.68 -77.46 -33.53
N ALA A 4 31.49 -77.76 -33.03
CA ALA A 4 30.20 -77.36 -33.58
C ALA A 4 29.94 -75.85 -33.37
N LYS A 5 29.33 -75.20 -34.36
CA LYS A 5 28.77 -73.85 -34.26
C LYS A 5 27.30 -73.96 -33.82
N ILE A 6 26.98 -73.44 -32.64
CA ILE A 6 25.60 -73.30 -32.14
C ILE A 6 25.10 -71.89 -32.51
N PHE A 7 23.90 -71.85 -33.08
CA PHE A 7 23.13 -70.65 -33.40
C PHE A 7 22.48 -70.13 -32.10
N CYS A 8 22.80 -68.90 -31.66
CA CYS A 8 22.10 -68.25 -30.56
C CYS A 8 21.11 -67.21 -31.14
N ILE A 9 19.82 -67.48 -30.96
CA ILE A 9 18.72 -66.54 -31.18
C ILE A 9 18.70 -65.57 -30.00
N GLY A 10 18.97 -64.28 -30.25
CA GLY A 10 18.83 -63.22 -29.25
C GLY A 10 17.39 -62.73 -29.17
N LEU A 11 16.67 -63.06 -28.10
CA LEU A 11 15.43 -62.38 -27.70
C LEU A 11 15.79 -60.98 -27.20
N SER A 12 15.37 -59.94 -27.93
CA SER A 12 15.40 -58.56 -27.44
C SER A 12 14.14 -58.29 -26.61
N PHE A 13 14.28 -58.21 -25.28
CA PHE A 13 13.23 -57.69 -24.41
C PHE A 13 13.19 -56.16 -24.51
N LEU A 14 12.18 -55.64 -25.21
CA LEU A 14 11.79 -54.23 -25.11
C LEU A 14 11.25 -53.96 -23.70
N PHE A 15 12.05 -53.30 -22.85
CA PHE A 15 11.53 -52.64 -21.66
C PHE A 15 10.78 -51.37 -22.09
N ILE A 16 9.47 -51.50 -22.30
CA ILE A 16 8.57 -50.35 -22.35
C ILE A 16 8.46 -49.84 -20.91
N SER A 17 9.25 -48.82 -20.58
CA SER A 17 9.04 -47.99 -19.40
C SER A 17 7.71 -47.26 -19.57
N GLN A 18 6.61 -47.85 -19.09
CA GLN A 18 5.40 -47.09 -18.83
C GLN A 18 5.67 -46.21 -17.62
N ALA A 19 5.89 -44.91 -17.85
CA ALA A 19 5.83 -43.93 -16.77
C ALA A 19 4.41 -43.96 -16.18
N VAL A 20 4.26 -44.61 -15.02
CA VAL A 20 3.04 -44.54 -14.22
C VAL A 20 2.98 -43.12 -13.66
N PHE A 21 2.25 -42.23 -14.33
CA PHE A 21 1.96 -40.91 -13.77
C PHE A 21 1.22 -41.10 -12.45
N ALA A 22 1.75 -40.52 -11.38
CA ALA A 22 1.10 -40.53 -10.08
C ALA A 22 -0.30 -39.91 -10.22
N LYS A 23 -1.32 -40.58 -9.65
CA LYS A 23 -2.68 -40.05 -9.57
C LYS A 23 -2.63 -38.65 -8.95
N ILE A 24 -3.17 -37.64 -9.65
CA ILE A 24 -3.22 -36.26 -9.14
C ILE A 24 -3.97 -36.26 -7.79
N PRO A 25 -3.34 -35.81 -6.69
CA PRO A 25 -3.96 -35.87 -5.36
C PRO A 25 -5.11 -34.88 -5.26
N LYS A 26 -6.25 -35.35 -4.79
CA LYS A 26 -7.39 -34.48 -4.49
C LYS A 26 -7.10 -33.64 -3.26
N PRO A 27 -7.66 -32.42 -3.13
CA PRO A 27 -7.50 -31.61 -1.92
C PRO A 27 -7.89 -32.37 -0.65
N GLU A 28 -9.00 -33.12 -0.65
CA GLU A 28 -9.46 -33.86 0.53
C GLU A 28 -8.51 -35.00 0.98
N GLU A 29 -7.75 -35.58 0.05
CA GLU A 29 -6.76 -36.63 0.35
C GLU A 29 -5.56 -36.05 1.12
N VAL A 30 -5.30 -34.74 1.01
CA VAL A 30 -4.21 -34.04 1.70
C VAL A 30 -4.70 -33.29 2.95
N LEU A 31 -5.86 -32.65 2.87
CA LEU A 31 -6.42 -31.84 3.95
C LEU A 31 -7.13 -32.66 5.02
N GLY A 32 -7.60 -33.87 4.69
CA GLY A 32 -8.45 -34.68 5.56
C GLY A 32 -9.91 -34.19 5.64
N PHE A 33 -10.30 -33.23 4.80
CA PHE A 33 -11.67 -32.76 4.67
C PHE A 33 -11.91 -32.19 3.26
N LYS A 34 -13.17 -32.21 2.82
CA LYS A 34 -13.55 -31.63 1.53
C LYS A 34 -13.53 -30.10 1.59
N ILE A 35 -13.01 -29.48 0.54
CA ILE A 35 -13.05 -28.01 0.41
C ILE A 35 -14.51 -27.52 0.50
N GLY A 36 -14.73 -26.42 1.20
CA GLY A 36 -16.04 -25.84 1.41
C GLY A 36 -16.86 -26.48 2.54
N THR A 37 -16.37 -27.54 3.19
CA THR A 37 -17.02 -28.08 4.41
C THR A 37 -17.11 -27.00 5.50
N ASP A 38 -18.29 -26.86 6.09
CA ASP A 38 -18.55 -25.89 7.16
C ASP A 38 -17.52 -26.03 8.28
N ARG A 39 -17.03 -24.87 8.77
CA ARG A 39 -16.10 -24.78 9.88
C ARG A 39 -14.75 -25.48 9.66
N LYS A 40 -14.41 -25.88 8.43
CA LYS A 40 -13.10 -26.44 8.06
C LYS A 40 -12.35 -25.47 7.14
N VAL A 41 -11.15 -25.07 7.56
CA VAL A 41 -10.30 -24.13 6.81
C VAL A 41 -8.89 -24.68 6.77
N ALA A 42 -8.29 -24.66 5.58
CA ALA A 42 -6.89 -25.00 5.42
C ALA A 42 -6.03 -23.84 5.93
N ASP A 43 -5.02 -24.15 6.74
CA ASP A 43 -4.01 -23.16 7.13
C ASP A 43 -2.93 -22.99 6.06
N MET A 44 -2.01 -22.03 6.30
CA MET A 44 -0.95 -21.70 5.35
C MET A 44 -0.10 -22.93 5.00
N HIS A 45 0.27 -23.73 5.99
CA HIS A 45 1.13 -24.90 5.80
C HIS A 45 0.45 -25.98 4.96
N GLN A 46 -0.83 -26.25 5.21
CA GLN A 46 -1.60 -27.22 4.44
C GLN A 46 -1.73 -26.82 2.97
N ILE A 47 -1.95 -25.54 2.68
CA ILE A 47 -2.05 -25.06 1.30
C ILE A 47 -0.68 -25.13 0.62
N LEU A 48 0.42 -24.72 1.28
CA LEU A 48 1.77 -24.85 0.73
C LEU A 48 2.14 -26.31 0.42
N ASP A 49 1.84 -27.24 1.34
CA ASP A 49 2.05 -28.68 1.13
C ASP A 49 1.23 -29.21 -0.05
N TYR A 50 -0.04 -28.79 -0.17
CA TYR A 50 -0.88 -29.21 -1.28
C TYR A 50 -0.33 -28.77 -2.64
N PHE A 51 0.09 -27.51 -2.77
CA PHE A 51 0.69 -27.01 -4.02
C PHE A 51 2.03 -27.69 -4.33
N ALA A 52 2.85 -27.99 -3.32
CA ALA A 52 4.08 -28.76 -3.51
C ALA A 52 3.82 -30.21 -4.00
N LYS A 53 2.71 -30.82 -3.57
CA LYS A 53 2.29 -32.15 -4.06
C LYS A 53 1.77 -32.08 -5.51
N LEU A 54 1.03 -31.03 -5.87
CA LEU A 54 0.58 -30.83 -7.25
C LEU A 54 1.75 -30.61 -8.21
N ASP A 55 2.75 -29.82 -7.82
CA ASP A 55 3.99 -29.58 -8.58
C ASP A 55 4.71 -30.89 -8.94
N LYS A 56 4.75 -31.84 -8.00
CA LYS A 56 5.38 -33.15 -8.21
C LYS A 56 4.53 -34.11 -9.05
N ALA A 57 3.21 -33.99 -8.99
CA ALA A 57 2.28 -34.96 -9.59
C ALA A 57 1.83 -34.60 -11.00
N SER A 58 1.96 -33.34 -11.43
CA SER A 58 1.36 -32.85 -12.68
C SER A 58 2.36 -32.13 -13.59
N GLU A 59 2.47 -32.57 -14.85
CA GLU A 59 3.23 -31.84 -15.89
C GLU A 59 2.57 -30.51 -16.30
N ARG A 60 1.37 -30.21 -15.79
CA ARG A 60 0.62 -28.98 -16.07
C ARG A 60 0.86 -27.89 -15.05
N ILE A 61 1.49 -28.20 -13.92
CA ILE A 61 1.66 -27.27 -12.80
C ILE A 61 3.12 -27.19 -12.43
N VAL A 62 3.66 -25.97 -12.40
CA VAL A 62 4.97 -25.67 -11.84
C VAL A 62 4.81 -24.63 -10.74
N VAL A 63 5.23 -24.92 -9.52
CA VAL A 63 5.16 -24.02 -8.37
C VAL A 63 6.53 -23.39 -8.12
N LYS A 64 6.56 -22.07 -7.95
CA LYS A 64 7.79 -21.33 -7.64
C LYS A 64 7.60 -20.49 -6.39
N GLU A 65 8.57 -20.56 -5.48
CA GLU A 65 8.72 -19.55 -4.44
C GLU A 65 9.30 -18.28 -5.05
N VAL A 66 8.60 -17.16 -4.90
CA VAL A 66 9.01 -15.84 -5.42
C VAL A 66 9.95 -15.13 -4.44
N GLY A 67 9.73 -15.38 -3.15
CA GLY A 67 10.50 -14.85 -2.02
C GLY A 67 9.79 -15.10 -0.69
N LYS A 68 10.21 -14.37 0.35
CA LYS A 68 9.63 -14.46 1.70
C LYS A 68 8.75 -13.24 2.01
N THR A 69 7.65 -13.46 2.73
CA THR A 69 6.74 -12.43 3.24
C THR A 69 7.41 -11.54 4.28
N THR A 70 6.69 -10.51 4.73
CA THR A 70 7.08 -9.60 5.81
C THR A 70 7.42 -10.34 7.12
N MET A 71 6.84 -11.51 7.39
CA MET A 71 7.19 -12.36 8.53
C MET A 71 8.04 -13.58 8.19
N GLY A 72 8.57 -13.67 6.97
CA GLY A 72 9.54 -14.69 6.57
C GLY A 72 8.94 -15.99 6.01
N ASN A 73 7.64 -16.05 5.76
CA ASN A 73 6.98 -17.24 5.19
C ASN A 73 7.11 -17.28 3.65
N PRO A 74 7.05 -18.46 3.01
CA PRO A 74 7.10 -18.57 1.55
C PRO A 74 5.93 -17.85 0.87
N PHE A 75 6.23 -17.02 -0.13
CA PHE A 75 5.25 -16.50 -1.09
C PHE A 75 5.41 -17.24 -2.41
N ILE A 76 4.36 -17.94 -2.85
CA ILE A 76 4.43 -18.83 -4.03
C ILE A 76 3.51 -18.37 -5.16
N VAL A 77 3.88 -18.75 -6.38
CA VAL A 77 3.02 -18.71 -7.57
C VAL A 77 3.02 -20.08 -8.25
N ALA A 78 1.86 -20.53 -8.69
CA ALA A 78 1.68 -21.73 -9.50
C ALA A 78 1.44 -21.35 -10.96
N PHE A 79 2.32 -21.80 -11.84
CA PHE A 79 2.21 -21.70 -13.29
C PHE A 79 1.39 -22.89 -13.80
N ILE A 80 0.20 -22.63 -14.35
CA ILE A 80 -0.73 -23.67 -14.80
C ILE A 80 -1.04 -23.48 -16.28
N THR A 81 -0.67 -24.48 -17.11
CA THR A 81 -0.90 -24.48 -18.56
C THR A 81 -0.74 -25.92 -19.10
N SER A 82 -0.91 -26.14 -20.41
CA SER A 82 -0.67 -27.47 -20.99
C SER A 82 0.80 -27.91 -20.85
N ALA A 83 1.06 -29.21 -20.80
CA ALA A 83 2.42 -29.75 -20.72
C ALA A 83 3.30 -29.27 -21.90
N GLU A 84 2.70 -29.08 -23.09
CA GLU A 84 3.40 -28.55 -24.25
C GLU A 84 3.74 -27.05 -24.11
N ASN A 85 2.84 -26.26 -23.53
CA ASN A 85 3.13 -24.86 -23.24
C ASN A 85 4.23 -24.73 -22.18
N HIS A 86 4.30 -25.65 -21.21
CA HIS A 86 5.35 -25.67 -20.18
C HIS A 86 6.76 -25.78 -20.78
N LYS A 87 6.94 -26.61 -21.81
CA LYS A 87 8.21 -26.73 -22.56
C LYS A 87 8.64 -25.41 -23.23
N ASN A 88 7.69 -24.51 -23.45
CA ASN A 88 7.87 -23.25 -24.19
C ASN A 88 7.67 -22.00 -23.32
N LEU A 89 7.64 -22.11 -21.98
CA LEU A 89 7.35 -20.97 -21.10
C LEU A 89 8.27 -19.77 -21.33
N GLU A 90 9.58 -19.97 -21.45
CA GLU A 90 10.52 -18.88 -21.69
C GLU A 90 10.29 -18.18 -23.04
N LYS A 91 9.87 -18.92 -24.07
CA LYS A 91 9.46 -18.35 -25.35
C LYS A 91 8.24 -17.44 -25.16
N TYR A 92 7.21 -17.93 -24.46
CA TYR A 92 6.00 -17.15 -24.22
C TYR A 92 6.23 -15.96 -23.30
N ARG A 93 7.10 -16.08 -22.29
CA ARG A 93 7.51 -14.95 -21.44
C ARG A 93 8.15 -13.84 -22.27
N LYS A 94 9.08 -14.18 -23.18
CA LYS A 94 9.70 -13.22 -24.10
C LYS A 94 8.68 -12.57 -25.04
N TYR A 95 7.69 -13.32 -25.52
CA TYR A 95 6.59 -12.74 -26.31
C TYR A 95 5.85 -11.63 -25.56
N GLN A 96 5.55 -11.82 -24.28
CA GLN A 96 4.90 -10.77 -23.47
C GLN A 96 5.78 -9.53 -23.33
N GLN A 97 7.10 -9.71 -23.12
CA GLN A 97 8.06 -8.60 -23.01
C GLN A 97 8.18 -7.80 -24.32
N LEU A 98 8.14 -8.47 -25.48
CA LEU A 98 8.20 -7.81 -26.79
C LEU A 98 6.90 -7.06 -27.09
N LEU A 99 5.73 -7.62 -26.74
CA LEU A 99 4.45 -6.92 -26.93
C LEU A 99 4.28 -5.72 -25.97
N ALA A 100 4.92 -5.76 -24.80
CA ALA A 100 4.90 -4.66 -23.83
C ALA A 100 5.78 -3.48 -24.24
N ASP A 101 6.76 -3.71 -25.12
CA ASP A 101 7.65 -2.67 -25.63
C ASP A 101 7.73 -2.71 -27.16
N PRO A 102 6.75 -2.10 -27.85
CA PRO A 102 6.63 -2.12 -29.31
C PRO A 102 7.77 -1.41 -30.05
N ARG A 103 8.68 -0.71 -29.34
CA ARG A 103 9.88 -0.13 -29.97
C ARG A 103 10.87 -1.20 -30.42
N LYS A 104 10.75 -2.43 -29.90
CA LYS A 104 11.69 -3.55 -30.15
C LYS A 104 11.29 -4.46 -31.30
N ILE A 105 10.09 -4.29 -31.85
CA ILE A 105 9.53 -5.16 -32.89
C ILE A 105 8.73 -4.36 -33.91
N THR A 106 8.59 -4.92 -35.10
CA THR A 106 7.68 -4.41 -36.14
C THR A 106 6.26 -4.92 -35.93
N ASP A 107 5.27 -4.26 -36.55
CA ASP A 107 3.88 -4.74 -36.53
C ASP A 107 3.73 -6.16 -37.09
N LYS A 108 4.52 -6.52 -38.12
CA LYS A 108 4.50 -7.86 -38.71
C LYS A 108 4.99 -8.93 -37.72
N GLU A 109 6.06 -8.62 -36.98
CA GLU A 109 6.56 -9.52 -35.94
C GLU A 109 5.56 -9.64 -34.78
N ALA A 110 4.92 -8.53 -34.39
CA ALA A 110 3.87 -8.52 -33.38
C ALA A 110 2.71 -9.45 -33.78
N GLU A 111 2.24 -9.42 -35.03
CA GLU A 111 1.21 -10.34 -35.53
C GLU A 111 1.63 -11.81 -35.48
N GLY A 112 2.89 -12.08 -35.84
CA GLY A 112 3.47 -13.42 -35.69
C GLY A 112 3.45 -13.90 -34.23
N ILE A 113 3.83 -13.03 -33.29
CA ILE A 113 3.76 -13.31 -31.85
C ILE A 113 2.31 -13.50 -31.38
N ILE A 114 1.38 -12.64 -31.80
CA ILE A 114 -0.04 -12.71 -31.42
C ILE A 114 -0.68 -14.04 -31.84
N SER A 115 -0.39 -14.53 -33.06
CA SER A 115 -0.95 -15.78 -33.58
C SER A 115 -0.47 -17.04 -32.84
N GLN A 116 0.74 -17.01 -32.26
CA GLN A 116 1.36 -18.15 -31.58
C GLN A 116 1.32 -18.02 -30.05
N GLY A 117 1.21 -16.80 -29.55
CA GLY A 117 1.30 -16.45 -28.14
C GLY A 117 0.12 -16.97 -27.33
N LYS A 118 0.24 -16.90 -26.01
CA LYS A 118 -0.77 -17.31 -25.04
C LYS A 118 -1.23 -16.11 -24.25
N ALA A 119 -2.52 -16.05 -23.92
CA ALA A 119 -3.01 -15.06 -22.99
C ALA A 119 -2.47 -15.39 -21.59
N VAL A 120 -1.98 -14.38 -20.88
CA VAL A 120 -1.51 -14.55 -19.50
C VAL A 120 -2.57 -14.02 -18.55
N VAL A 121 -3.03 -14.91 -17.67
CA VAL A 121 -4.04 -14.59 -16.64
C VAL A 121 -3.38 -14.74 -15.28
N MET A 122 -3.49 -13.73 -14.43
CA MET A 122 -3.06 -13.79 -13.03
C MET A 122 -4.28 -13.85 -12.12
N ILE A 123 -4.31 -14.80 -11.18
CA ILE A 123 -5.37 -14.87 -10.16
C ILE A 123 -4.72 -14.68 -8.79
N ASN A 124 -5.13 -13.62 -8.10
CA ASN A 124 -4.67 -13.30 -6.75
C ASN A 124 -5.75 -13.71 -5.76
N CYS A 125 -5.45 -14.75 -4.97
CA CYS A 125 -6.38 -15.23 -3.95
C CYS A 125 -6.06 -14.63 -2.58
N SER A 126 -7.09 -14.14 -1.91
CA SER A 126 -7.07 -13.82 -0.47
C SER A 126 -5.95 -12.86 -0.06
N LEU A 127 -5.79 -11.77 -0.82
CA LEU A 127 -4.93 -10.64 -0.43
C LEU A 127 -5.31 -10.11 0.96
N HIS A 128 -6.60 -9.96 1.24
CA HIS A 128 -7.06 -9.86 2.63
C HIS A 128 -7.26 -11.27 3.18
N ALA A 129 -6.45 -11.66 4.17
CA ALA A 129 -6.46 -13.02 4.70
C ALA A 129 -7.79 -13.45 5.34
N THR A 130 -8.63 -12.51 5.78
CA THR A 130 -9.98 -12.78 6.28
C THR A 130 -10.97 -13.19 5.18
N LYS A 131 -10.61 -13.00 3.91
CA LYS A 131 -11.43 -13.33 2.74
C LYS A 131 -11.06 -14.74 2.25
N ILE A 132 -11.40 -15.75 3.06
CA ILE A 132 -10.89 -17.12 2.97
C ILE A 132 -11.38 -17.94 1.77
N GLY A 133 -12.50 -17.55 1.14
CA GLY A 133 -13.12 -18.33 0.07
C GLY A 133 -12.21 -18.53 -1.14
N ALA A 134 -11.40 -17.52 -1.48
CA ALA A 134 -10.53 -17.57 -2.65
C ALA A 134 -9.34 -18.52 -2.48
N PHE A 135 -8.63 -18.53 -1.34
CA PHE A 135 -7.54 -19.48 -1.14
C PHE A 135 -8.05 -20.93 -1.04
N MET A 136 -9.25 -21.14 -0.50
CA MET A 136 -9.88 -22.47 -0.49
C MET A 136 -10.20 -22.93 -1.92
N MET A 137 -10.74 -22.04 -2.74
CA MET A 137 -11.02 -22.27 -4.16
C MET A 137 -9.78 -22.56 -4.99
N SER A 138 -8.66 -21.88 -4.68
CA SER A 138 -7.41 -22.03 -5.45
C SER A 138 -6.95 -23.49 -5.57
N MET A 139 -7.16 -24.28 -4.51
CA MET A 139 -6.79 -25.70 -4.49
C MET A 139 -7.68 -26.55 -5.41
N GLU A 140 -9.00 -26.30 -5.44
CA GLU A 140 -9.92 -26.99 -6.34
C GLU A 140 -9.70 -26.60 -7.80
N LEU A 141 -9.46 -25.32 -8.08
CA LEU A 141 -9.14 -24.84 -9.42
C LEU A 141 -7.85 -25.50 -9.95
N ALA A 142 -6.80 -25.54 -9.13
CA ALA A 142 -5.52 -26.15 -9.50
C ALA A 142 -5.68 -27.66 -9.74
N TYR A 143 -6.40 -28.38 -8.86
CA TYR A 143 -6.71 -29.79 -9.04
C TYR A 143 -7.42 -30.04 -10.39
N ASP A 144 -8.47 -29.28 -10.68
CA ASP A 144 -9.27 -29.47 -11.88
C ASP A 144 -8.46 -29.24 -13.15
N LEU A 145 -7.65 -28.19 -13.20
CA LEU A 145 -6.78 -27.91 -14.34
C LEU A 145 -5.67 -28.97 -14.52
N ALA A 146 -5.19 -29.56 -13.41
CA ALA A 146 -4.25 -30.68 -13.47
C ALA A 146 -4.90 -31.98 -13.95
N ALA A 147 -6.09 -32.32 -13.44
CA ALA A 147 -6.67 -33.65 -13.58
C ALA A 147 -7.68 -33.80 -14.73
N LYS A 148 -8.44 -32.74 -15.08
CA LYS A 148 -9.52 -32.85 -16.07
C LYS A 148 -8.98 -32.81 -17.51
N ASN A 149 -9.72 -33.47 -18.41
CA ASN A 149 -9.38 -33.59 -19.83
C ASN A 149 -10.54 -33.24 -20.77
N ASP A 150 -11.60 -32.63 -20.24
CA ASP A 150 -12.72 -32.17 -21.05
C ASP A 150 -12.31 -31.02 -22.00
N LYS A 151 -13.14 -30.80 -23.03
CA LYS A 151 -12.86 -29.83 -24.10
C LYS A 151 -12.59 -28.41 -23.56
N LYS A 152 -13.36 -27.94 -22.58
CA LYS A 152 -13.22 -26.58 -22.02
C LYS A 152 -11.91 -26.45 -21.23
N THR A 153 -11.56 -27.46 -20.44
CA THR A 153 -10.28 -27.49 -19.71
C THR A 153 -9.08 -27.50 -20.66
N LYS A 154 -9.08 -28.33 -21.70
CA LYS A 154 -8.00 -28.36 -22.71
C LYS A 154 -7.89 -27.04 -23.46
N GLU A 155 -9.01 -26.47 -23.91
CA GLU A 155 -9.06 -25.15 -24.57
C GLU A 155 -8.40 -24.05 -23.72
N ILE A 156 -8.66 -24.05 -22.40
CA ILE A 156 -8.01 -23.13 -21.46
C ILE A 156 -6.51 -23.40 -21.39
N LEU A 157 -6.10 -24.64 -21.09
CA LEU A 157 -4.69 -25.00 -20.92
C LEU A 157 -3.85 -24.74 -22.17
N ASP A 158 -4.43 -24.90 -23.36
CA ASP A 158 -3.72 -24.73 -24.62
C ASP A 158 -3.55 -23.24 -24.99
N ASN A 159 -4.40 -22.35 -24.50
CA ASN A 159 -4.41 -20.92 -24.88
C ASN A 159 -4.02 -19.96 -23.76
N VAL A 160 -3.99 -20.42 -22.51
CA VAL A 160 -3.72 -19.60 -21.33
C VAL A 160 -2.50 -20.10 -20.56
N ILE A 161 -1.69 -19.16 -20.10
CA ILE A 161 -0.72 -19.36 -19.02
C ILE A 161 -1.31 -18.70 -17.78
N LEU A 162 -1.74 -19.53 -16.82
CA LEU A 162 -2.29 -19.05 -15.55
C LEU A 162 -1.17 -18.89 -14.51
N LEU A 163 -1.08 -17.69 -13.94
CA LEU A 163 -0.27 -17.34 -12.78
C LEU A 163 -1.19 -17.31 -11.55
N LEU A 164 -1.30 -18.43 -10.84
CA LEU A 164 -2.15 -18.54 -9.66
C LEU A 164 -1.34 -18.25 -8.40
N VAL A 165 -1.67 -17.16 -7.69
CA VAL A 165 -1.16 -16.88 -6.34
C VAL A 165 -2.20 -17.42 -5.35
N PRO A 166 -1.99 -18.62 -4.77
CA PRO A 166 -3.03 -19.32 -4.02
C PRO A 166 -3.38 -18.65 -2.69
N MET A 167 -2.44 -17.90 -2.12
CA MET A 167 -2.68 -16.97 -1.02
C MET A 167 -1.70 -15.80 -1.15
N HIS A 168 -2.21 -14.58 -1.23
CA HIS A 168 -1.37 -13.38 -1.38
C HIS A 168 -0.91 -12.82 -0.02
N ASN A 169 -1.50 -13.27 1.09
CA ASN A 169 -1.06 -12.92 2.44
C ASN A 169 -0.89 -14.17 3.32
N PRO A 170 0.17 -14.98 3.11
CA PRO A 170 0.42 -16.21 3.87
C PRO A 170 0.45 -15.99 5.39
N ASP A 171 1.11 -14.93 5.85
CA ASP A 171 1.23 -14.58 7.28
C ASP A 171 -0.15 -14.38 7.91
N GLY A 172 -0.97 -13.54 7.27
CA GLY A 172 -2.33 -13.28 7.71
C GLY A 172 -3.22 -14.51 7.64
N THR A 173 -3.05 -15.38 6.63
CA THR A 173 -3.82 -16.63 6.50
C THR A 173 -3.62 -17.50 7.73
N GLN A 174 -2.37 -17.70 8.17
CA GLN A 174 -2.08 -18.46 9.39
C GLN A 174 -2.73 -17.82 10.62
N MET A 175 -2.57 -16.51 10.82
CA MET A 175 -3.17 -15.79 11.96
C MET A 175 -4.70 -15.92 12.01
N VAL A 176 -5.36 -15.76 10.87
CA VAL A 176 -6.83 -15.84 10.77
C VAL A 176 -7.33 -17.25 11.08
N VAL A 177 -6.64 -18.28 10.58
CA VAL A 177 -7.02 -19.67 10.83
C VAL A 177 -6.81 -20.03 12.29
N ASP A 178 -5.70 -19.61 12.90
CA ASP A 178 -5.46 -19.85 14.33
C ASP A 178 -6.49 -19.13 15.21
N TRP A 179 -6.84 -17.88 14.87
CA TRP A 179 -7.90 -17.14 15.57
C TRP A 179 -9.26 -17.85 15.46
N TYR A 180 -9.60 -18.34 14.27
CA TYR A 180 -10.84 -19.06 14.05
C TYR A 180 -10.87 -20.39 14.82
N LYS A 181 -9.80 -21.19 14.74
CA LYS A 181 -9.66 -22.46 15.48
C LYS A 181 -9.76 -22.24 17.00
N LYS A 182 -9.11 -21.20 17.54
CA LYS A 182 -9.16 -20.85 18.98
C LYS A 182 -10.59 -20.59 19.47
N ASN A 183 -11.43 -19.96 18.65
CA ASN A 183 -12.77 -19.53 19.03
C ASN A 183 -13.89 -20.45 18.52
N LEU A 184 -13.55 -21.54 17.84
CA LEU A 184 -14.52 -22.46 17.26
C LEU A 184 -15.38 -23.11 18.35
N GLY A 185 -16.70 -23.14 18.16
CA GLY A 185 -17.67 -23.66 19.13
C GLY A 185 -17.97 -22.70 20.30
N THR A 186 -17.29 -21.56 20.40
CA THR A 186 -17.57 -20.54 21.41
C THR A 186 -18.57 -19.50 20.88
N LYS A 187 -19.10 -18.64 21.76
CA LYS A 187 -19.92 -17.49 21.34
C LYS A 187 -19.18 -16.48 20.45
N TYR A 188 -17.84 -16.55 20.38
CA TYR A 188 -16.97 -15.68 19.58
C TYR A 188 -16.54 -16.33 18.25
N GLU A 189 -17.12 -17.46 17.88
CA GLU A 189 -16.86 -18.13 16.61
C GLU A 189 -17.09 -17.17 15.42
N GLY A 190 -16.05 -16.98 14.61
CA GLY A 190 -16.06 -16.08 13.45
C GLY A 190 -16.02 -14.58 13.79
N SER A 191 -15.72 -14.22 15.04
CA SER A 191 -15.47 -12.83 15.44
C SER A 191 -14.25 -12.22 14.73
N ARG A 192 -14.22 -10.88 14.65
CA ARG A 192 -13.08 -10.14 14.11
C ARG A 192 -11.84 -10.35 14.99
N MET A 193 -10.69 -10.52 14.37
CA MET A 193 -9.40 -10.62 15.06
C MET A 193 -9.05 -9.28 15.75
N PRO A 194 -8.51 -9.28 16.99
CA PRO A 194 -8.19 -8.05 17.73
C PRO A 194 -6.99 -7.26 17.19
N TRP A 195 -6.25 -7.82 16.24
CA TRP A 195 -5.11 -7.20 15.59
C TRP A 195 -5.23 -7.32 14.07
N LEU A 196 -4.36 -6.61 13.34
CA LEU A 196 -4.34 -6.64 11.89
C LEU A 196 -3.89 -8.01 11.38
N TYR A 197 -4.54 -8.51 10.32
CA TYR A 197 -4.14 -9.72 9.59
C TYR A 197 -2.92 -9.50 8.67
N HIS A 198 -2.03 -8.61 9.08
CA HIS A 198 -0.75 -8.31 8.47
C HIS A 198 0.11 -7.66 9.54
N LYS A 199 1.44 -7.79 9.47
CA LYS A 199 2.35 -7.17 10.46
C LYS A 199 2.10 -5.67 10.63
N TYR A 200 1.73 -4.97 9.56
CA TYR A 200 1.53 -3.51 9.56
C TYR A 200 0.19 -3.00 9.01
N VAL A 201 -0.29 -3.45 7.85
CA VAL A 201 -1.25 -2.64 7.08
C VAL A 201 -2.69 -3.16 7.08
N GLY A 202 -2.95 -4.39 7.54
CA GLY A 202 -4.27 -5.00 7.50
C GLY A 202 -4.92 -4.95 6.10
N HIS A 203 -6.03 -4.21 5.97
CA HIS A 203 -6.76 -4.05 4.71
C HIS A 203 -6.07 -3.12 3.69
N ASP A 204 -5.15 -2.26 4.16
CA ASP A 204 -4.40 -1.36 3.28
C ASP A 204 -3.30 -2.10 2.49
N ASN A 205 -3.13 -3.41 2.65
CA ASN A 205 -2.29 -4.18 1.72
C ASN A 205 -2.85 -4.15 0.28
N ASN A 206 -4.14 -3.84 0.09
CA ASN A 206 -4.71 -3.51 -1.21
C ASN A 206 -4.71 -1.99 -1.49
N ARG A 207 -3.72 -1.25 -0.98
CA ARG A 207 -3.53 0.20 -1.20
C ARG A 207 -2.07 0.57 -1.46
N ASP A 208 -1.20 -0.43 -1.55
CA ASP A 208 0.26 -0.28 -1.67
C ASP A 208 0.76 -0.47 -3.12
N TRP A 209 -0.16 -0.63 -4.08
CA TRP A 209 0.12 -0.92 -5.50
C TRP A 209 0.78 0.23 -6.29
N TYR A 210 1.34 1.22 -5.60
CA TYR A 210 2.12 2.27 -6.26
C TYR A 210 3.30 2.80 -5.45
N MET A 211 3.28 2.72 -4.11
CA MET A 211 4.48 3.00 -3.31
C MET A 211 5.32 1.76 -3.02
N PHE A 212 4.74 0.57 -3.16
CA PHE A 212 5.43 -0.71 -2.95
C PHE A 212 6.21 -0.75 -1.64
N THR A 213 5.59 -0.28 -0.56
CA THR A 213 6.18 -0.27 0.78
C THR A 213 6.27 -1.68 1.38
N GLN A 214 5.30 -2.54 1.07
CA GLN A 214 5.18 -3.89 1.62
C GLN A 214 5.88 -4.92 0.74
N VAL A 215 6.41 -5.97 1.37
CA VAL A 215 7.20 -7.01 0.69
C VAL A 215 6.33 -7.79 -0.30
N GLU A 216 5.10 -8.13 0.10
CA GLU A 216 4.14 -8.89 -0.68
C GLU A 216 3.80 -8.17 -1.99
N SER A 217 3.59 -6.85 -1.95
CA SER A 217 3.38 -6.03 -3.15
C SER A 217 4.58 -6.14 -4.11
N ARG A 218 5.81 -6.07 -3.59
CA ARG A 218 7.05 -6.19 -4.38
C ARG A 218 7.22 -7.56 -5.03
N LEU A 219 6.91 -8.62 -4.29
CA LEU A 219 6.95 -9.99 -4.79
C LEU A 219 5.94 -10.18 -5.93
N THR A 220 4.74 -9.62 -5.78
CA THR A 220 3.71 -9.70 -6.82
C THR A 220 4.10 -8.94 -8.08
N ILE A 221 4.60 -7.70 -7.97
CA ILE A 221 5.01 -6.95 -9.17
C ILE A 221 6.22 -7.56 -9.87
N LYS A 222 7.09 -8.29 -9.15
CA LYS A 222 8.20 -9.05 -9.76
C LYS A 222 7.68 -10.12 -10.72
N VAL A 223 6.62 -10.84 -10.35
CA VAL A 223 5.97 -11.83 -11.24
C VAL A 223 5.21 -11.12 -12.36
N HIS A 224 4.43 -10.10 -12.00
CA HIS A 224 3.65 -9.31 -12.94
C HIS A 224 4.52 -8.72 -14.07
N ASN A 225 5.63 -8.07 -13.74
CA ASN A 225 6.49 -7.39 -14.71
C ASN A 225 7.38 -8.35 -15.51
N ALA A 226 7.51 -9.61 -15.05
CA ALA A 226 8.16 -10.64 -15.85
C ALA A 226 7.25 -11.21 -16.93
N TRP A 227 5.92 -11.20 -16.71
CA TRP A 227 4.94 -11.92 -17.53
C TRP A 227 3.86 -11.04 -18.18
N HIS A 228 3.71 -9.79 -17.77
CA HIS A 228 2.73 -8.81 -18.25
C HIS A 228 1.32 -9.39 -18.48
N PRO A 229 0.62 -9.84 -17.42
CA PRO A 229 -0.71 -10.44 -17.56
C PRO A 229 -1.71 -9.48 -18.20
N GLN A 230 -2.46 -9.96 -19.20
CA GLN A 230 -3.54 -9.18 -19.81
C GLN A 230 -4.77 -9.15 -18.90
N VAL A 231 -5.00 -10.20 -18.10
CA VAL A 231 -6.15 -10.31 -17.20
C VAL A 231 -5.65 -10.62 -15.79
N ILE A 232 -6.06 -9.80 -14.83
CA ILE A 232 -5.81 -10.02 -13.41
C ILE A 232 -7.15 -10.17 -12.71
N LEU A 233 -7.40 -11.33 -12.10
CA LEU A 233 -8.56 -11.58 -11.25
C LEU A 233 -8.15 -11.44 -9.79
N ASP A 234 -8.57 -10.34 -9.16
CA ASP A 234 -8.26 -10.04 -7.77
C ASP A 234 -9.46 -10.39 -6.89
N MET A 235 -9.33 -11.50 -6.16
CA MET A 235 -10.48 -12.17 -5.55
C MET A 235 -10.67 -11.78 -4.10
N HIS A 236 -11.84 -11.25 -3.82
CA HIS A 236 -12.20 -10.68 -2.54
C HIS A 236 -13.61 -11.08 -2.08
N GLN A 237 -14.02 -10.52 -0.95
CA GLN A 237 -15.26 -10.72 -0.25
C GLN A 237 -15.75 -9.41 0.38
N MET A 238 -17.06 -9.19 0.34
CA MET A 238 -17.74 -8.03 0.91
C MET A 238 -18.66 -8.41 2.07
N GLY A 239 -19.40 -7.44 2.61
CA GLY A 239 -20.39 -7.69 3.67
C GLY A 239 -21.44 -8.73 3.26
N GLY A 240 -21.88 -9.54 4.22
CA GLY A 240 -22.78 -10.69 3.97
C GLY A 240 -24.24 -10.35 3.67
N LYS A 241 -24.65 -9.08 3.78
CA LYS A 241 -26.04 -8.62 3.59
C LYS A 241 -26.31 -7.95 2.22
N GLY A 242 -25.34 -7.97 1.29
CA GLY A 242 -25.49 -7.36 -0.04
C GLY A 242 -25.89 -8.37 -1.13
N ALA A 243 -25.50 -8.08 -2.38
CA ALA A 243 -25.46 -9.09 -3.44
C ALA A 243 -24.55 -10.28 -3.05
N ARG A 244 -24.58 -11.39 -3.77
CA ARG A 244 -23.74 -12.58 -3.47
C ARG A 244 -22.35 -12.48 -4.07
N ILE A 245 -22.19 -11.79 -5.20
CA ILE A 245 -20.89 -11.44 -5.77
C ILE A 245 -21.01 -10.13 -6.54
N PHE A 246 -20.03 -9.25 -6.39
CA PHE A 246 -19.80 -8.16 -7.34
C PHE A 246 -18.74 -8.56 -8.36
N VAL A 247 -18.95 -8.19 -9.63
CA VAL A 247 -17.97 -8.17 -10.71
C VAL A 247 -18.07 -6.83 -11.46
N PRO A 248 -17.00 -6.26 -12.03
CA PRO A 248 -17.10 -5.04 -12.83
C PRO A 248 -18.01 -5.25 -14.08
N PRO A 249 -18.50 -4.22 -14.78
CA PRO A 249 -17.91 -2.88 -14.93
C PRO A 249 -17.82 -2.07 -13.64
N PHE A 250 -16.77 -1.27 -13.49
CA PHE A 250 -16.68 -0.25 -12.44
C PHE A 250 -17.65 0.91 -12.71
N VAL A 251 -17.98 1.68 -11.68
CA VAL A 251 -18.72 2.94 -11.83
C VAL A 251 -17.77 4.10 -12.08
N ASP A 252 -18.26 5.17 -12.67
CA ASP A 252 -17.48 6.39 -12.85
C ASP A 252 -17.11 7.05 -11.51
N PRO A 253 -15.95 7.73 -11.45
CA PRO A 253 -15.03 8.01 -12.57
C PRO A 253 -13.89 6.99 -12.72
N TYR A 254 -13.26 6.99 -13.89
CA TYR A 254 -11.97 6.34 -14.15
C TYR A 254 -10.83 7.34 -14.05
N GLU A 255 -9.65 6.86 -13.64
CA GLU A 255 -8.44 7.67 -13.75
C GLU A 255 -8.14 8.01 -15.23
N PRO A 256 -7.87 9.29 -15.58
CA PRO A 256 -7.81 9.74 -16.97
C PRO A 256 -6.73 9.08 -17.84
N ASN A 257 -5.62 8.63 -17.26
CA ASN A 257 -4.49 8.01 -17.96
C ASN A 257 -4.65 6.50 -18.18
N ILE A 258 -5.71 5.89 -17.66
CA ILE A 258 -6.07 4.51 -18.02
C ILE A 258 -6.61 4.48 -19.45
N ASP A 259 -5.98 3.71 -20.34
CA ASP A 259 -6.38 3.64 -21.75
C ASP A 259 -7.85 3.18 -21.91
N PRO A 260 -8.66 3.82 -22.78
CA PRO A 260 -10.05 3.46 -23.00
C PRO A 260 -10.28 1.99 -23.43
N ILE A 261 -9.33 1.35 -24.12
CA ILE A 261 -9.43 -0.07 -24.49
C ILE A 261 -9.57 -0.93 -23.23
N LEU A 262 -8.80 -0.62 -22.18
CA LEU A 262 -8.84 -1.35 -20.92
C LEU A 262 -10.17 -1.18 -20.20
N ARG A 263 -10.76 0.02 -20.25
CA ARG A 263 -12.06 0.31 -19.63
C ARG A 263 -13.16 -0.55 -20.27
N GLN A 264 -13.14 -0.66 -21.60
CA GLN A 264 -14.07 -1.53 -22.34
C GLN A 264 -13.80 -3.02 -22.12
N GLN A 265 -12.52 -3.42 -22.03
CA GLN A 265 -12.15 -4.81 -21.76
C GLN A 265 -12.53 -5.25 -20.33
N VAL A 266 -12.43 -4.38 -19.33
CA VAL A 266 -12.95 -4.61 -17.98
C VAL A 266 -14.46 -4.86 -18.05
N ALA A 267 -15.19 -4.02 -18.77
CA ALA A 267 -16.63 -4.17 -18.92
C ALA A 267 -16.99 -5.49 -19.62
N MET A 268 -16.33 -5.81 -20.73
CA MET A 268 -16.52 -7.06 -21.49
C MET A 268 -16.26 -8.30 -20.64
N MET A 269 -15.14 -8.35 -19.91
CA MET A 269 -14.78 -9.49 -19.07
C MET A 269 -15.76 -9.64 -17.90
N GLY A 270 -16.07 -8.54 -17.22
CA GLY A 270 -16.95 -8.56 -16.06
C GLY A 270 -18.40 -8.94 -16.40
N THR A 271 -18.95 -8.42 -17.50
CA THR A 271 -20.28 -8.84 -17.99
C THR A 271 -20.28 -10.27 -18.52
N PHE A 272 -19.20 -10.75 -19.12
CA PHE A 272 -19.04 -12.16 -19.50
C PHE A 272 -19.09 -13.08 -18.28
N ILE A 273 -18.36 -12.74 -17.20
CA ILE A 273 -18.41 -13.49 -15.94
C ILE A 273 -19.84 -13.47 -15.38
N ALA A 274 -20.48 -12.30 -15.34
CA ALA A 274 -21.85 -12.18 -14.83
C ALA A 274 -22.85 -13.03 -15.63
N SER A 275 -22.70 -13.06 -16.96
CA SER A 275 -23.52 -13.86 -17.86
C SER A 275 -23.34 -15.35 -17.65
N GLU A 276 -22.09 -15.86 -17.59
CA GLU A 276 -21.83 -17.29 -17.34
C GLU A 276 -22.39 -17.71 -15.98
N MET A 277 -22.19 -16.91 -14.93
CA MET A 277 -22.70 -17.23 -13.59
C MET A 277 -24.23 -17.21 -13.54
N THR A 278 -24.87 -16.27 -14.23
CA THR A 278 -26.35 -16.23 -14.33
C THR A 278 -26.87 -17.45 -15.07
N ALA A 279 -26.21 -17.87 -16.16
CA ALA A 279 -26.56 -19.08 -16.90
C ALA A 279 -26.38 -20.37 -16.08
N GLU A 280 -25.44 -20.39 -15.13
CA GLU A 280 -25.28 -21.45 -14.13
C GLU A 280 -26.37 -21.42 -13.03
N GLY A 281 -27.31 -20.45 -13.06
CA GLY A 281 -28.36 -20.31 -12.05
C GLY A 281 -27.92 -19.60 -10.77
N LYS A 282 -26.75 -18.94 -10.75
CA LYS A 282 -26.26 -18.22 -9.56
C LYS A 282 -26.96 -16.87 -9.39
N ALA A 283 -27.70 -16.73 -8.30
CA ALA A 283 -28.40 -15.50 -7.96
C ALA A 283 -27.48 -14.50 -7.25
N GLY A 284 -27.83 -13.22 -7.27
CA GLY A 284 -27.11 -12.14 -6.58
C GLY A 284 -25.78 -11.77 -7.23
N VAL A 285 -25.64 -11.95 -8.55
CA VAL A 285 -24.46 -11.53 -9.32
C VAL A 285 -24.70 -10.09 -9.79
N ILE A 286 -24.01 -9.13 -9.18
CA ILE A 286 -24.18 -7.70 -9.46
C ILE A 286 -22.96 -7.10 -10.17
N HIS A 287 -23.21 -6.16 -11.07
CA HIS A 287 -22.16 -5.32 -11.66
C HIS A 287 -22.50 -3.83 -11.63
N SER A 288 -21.57 -2.95 -12.06
CA SER A 288 -21.78 -1.50 -12.17
C SER A 288 -22.32 -0.85 -10.89
N ASN A 289 -21.71 -1.23 -9.76
CA ASN A 289 -22.11 -0.83 -8.41
C ASN A 289 -20.89 -0.55 -7.52
N MET A 290 -21.00 0.41 -6.60
CA MET A 290 -20.05 0.75 -5.50
C MET A 290 -18.60 1.13 -5.83
N TYR A 291 -17.93 0.44 -6.76
CA TYR A 291 -16.48 0.51 -6.95
C TYR A 291 -16.11 1.32 -8.20
N ASP A 292 -15.32 2.39 -8.00
CA ASP A 292 -14.66 3.13 -9.08
C ASP A 292 -13.23 2.62 -9.34
N ALA A 293 -12.64 3.16 -10.41
CA ALA A 293 -11.26 2.91 -10.83
C ALA A 293 -10.42 4.21 -10.88
N TRP A 294 -10.62 5.11 -9.90
CA TRP A 294 -9.90 6.39 -9.83
C TRP A 294 -8.48 6.28 -9.26
N THR A 295 -8.28 5.50 -8.19
CA THR A 295 -7.01 5.49 -7.46
C THR A 295 -6.00 4.49 -8.04
N PRO A 296 -4.72 4.87 -8.28
CA PRO A 296 -3.66 3.95 -8.69
C PRO A 296 -3.33 2.94 -7.59
N ALA A 297 -3.69 3.22 -6.33
CA ALA A 297 -3.49 2.35 -5.18
C ALA A 297 -4.14 0.97 -5.30
N ARG A 298 -4.98 0.74 -6.32
CA ARG A 298 -5.61 -0.55 -6.64
C ARG A 298 -5.61 -0.88 -8.13
N ALA A 299 -4.88 -0.13 -8.95
CA ALA A 299 -5.05 -0.12 -10.40
C ALA A 299 -3.74 -0.29 -11.18
N TYR A 300 -2.63 -0.68 -10.52
CA TYR A 300 -1.31 -0.89 -11.12
C TYR A 300 -1.35 -1.58 -12.51
N HIS A 301 -2.13 -2.66 -12.59
CA HIS A 301 -2.28 -3.47 -13.80
C HIS A 301 -2.77 -2.67 -15.03
N HIS A 302 -3.68 -1.71 -14.83
CA HIS A 302 -4.22 -0.88 -15.91
C HIS A 302 -3.13 -0.05 -16.59
N TYR A 303 -2.18 0.47 -15.82
CA TYR A 303 -1.10 1.26 -16.40
C TYR A 303 -0.03 0.41 -17.11
N HIS A 304 -0.14 -0.91 -17.02
CA HIS A 304 0.76 -1.88 -17.65
C HIS A 304 0.04 -2.71 -18.73
N GLY A 305 -1.07 -2.18 -19.27
CA GLY A 305 -1.83 -2.79 -20.36
C GLY A 305 -2.71 -3.99 -19.98
N GLY A 306 -2.82 -4.32 -18.70
CA GLY A 306 -3.67 -5.41 -18.20
C GLY A 306 -4.97 -4.90 -17.56
N ILE A 307 -6.03 -5.70 -17.57
CA ILE A 307 -7.26 -5.40 -16.83
C ILE A 307 -7.21 -5.99 -15.42
N ARG A 308 -7.71 -5.25 -14.42
CA ARG A 308 -8.03 -5.78 -13.10
C ARG A 308 -9.53 -6.03 -12.97
N ILE A 309 -9.89 -7.27 -12.70
CA ILE A 309 -11.23 -7.70 -12.34
C ILE A 309 -11.28 -7.91 -10.84
N LEU A 310 -11.95 -6.99 -10.14
CA LEU A 310 -12.27 -7.13 -8.73
C LEU A 310 -13.50 -8.02 -8.58
N THR A 311 -13.39 -9.14 -7.87
CA THR A 311 -14.57 -9.89 -7.42
C THR A 311 -14.78 -9.71 -5.94
N GLU A 312 -16.01 -9.47 -5.49
CA GLU A 312 -16.31 -9.33 -4.05
C GLU A 312 -17.48 -10.25 -3.68
N VAL A 313 -17.17 -11.45 -3.18
CA VAL A 313 -18.17 -12.47 -2.77
C VAL A 313 -18.73 -12.16 -1.37
N ALA A 314 -20.02 -12.37 -1.12
CA ALA A 314 -20.62 -12.14 0.19
C ALA A 314 -19.94 -12.99 1.28
N SER A 315 -19.51 -12.34 2.37
CA SER A 315 -18.85 -13.03 3.48
C SER A 315 -19.83 -13.79 4.38
N ILE A 316 -19.31 -14.86 4.99
CA ILE A 316 -19.89 -15.54 6.16
C ILE A 316 -19.11 -15.17 7.43
N LYS A 317 -19.38 -15.83 8.56
CA LYS A 317 -18.59 -15.70 9.79
C LYS A 317 -17.29 -16.51 9.68
N LEU A 318 -16.33 -16.00 8.91
CA LEU A 318 -15.12 -16.70 8.47
C LEU A 318 -15.43 -18.00 7.73
N ALA A 319 -15.53 -19.14 8.43
CA ALA A 319 -15.89 -20.44 7.85
C ALA A 319 -17.21 -21.02 8.40
N THR A 320 -17.87 -20.29 9.30
CA THR A 320 -19.15 -20.67 9.87
C THR A 320 -20.28 -20.16 8.98
N PRO A 321 -21.22 -21.03 8.55
CA PRO A 321 -22.34 -20.62 7.72
C PRO A 321 -23.23 -19.60 8.45
N VAL A 322 -23.93 -18.80 7.66
CA VAL A 322 -24.93 -17.85 8.14
C VAL A 322 -26.26 -18.09 7.43
N THR A 323 -27.35 -17.70 8.07
CA THR A 323 -28.66 -17.62 7.43
C THR A 323 -29.05 -16.16 7.34
N VAL A 324 -29.33 -15.67 6.14
CA VAL A 324 -29.71 -14.28 5.90
C VAL A 324 -31.12 -14.27 5.33
N LYS A 325 -32.03 -13.53 5.97
CA LYS A 325 -33.40 -13.39 5.46
C LYS A 325 -33.43 -12.40 4.30
N PHE A 326 -34.42 -12.52 3.41
CA PHE A 326 -34.53 -11.63 2.25
C PHE A 326 -34.72 -10.17 2.68
N GLU A 327 -35.51 -9.94 3.71
CA GLU A 327 -35.76 -8.62 4.31
C GLU A 327 -34.48 -7.96 4.87
N ASP A 328 -33.50 -8.75 5.31
CA ASP A 328 -32.23 -8.27 5.86
C ASP A 328 -31.22 -7.83 4.79
N LEU A 329 -31.52 -8.07 3.51
CA LEU A 329 -30.66 -7.65 2.42
C LEU A 329 -30.66 -6.13 2.25
N ALA A 330 -29.56 -5.59 1.74
CA ALA A 330 -29.47 -4.20 1.34
C ALA A 330 -30.49 -3.88 0.25
N ALA A 331 -31.06 -2.67 0.26
CA ALA A 331 -32.11 -2.26 -0.67
C ALA A 331 -31.73 -2.46 -2.15
N TYR A 332 -30.50 -2.11 -2.53
CA TYR A 332 -30.00 -2.29 -3.90
C TYR A 332 -29.90 -3.76 -4.35
N ALA A 333 -29.99 -4.71 -3.42
CA ALA A 333 -29.83 -6.14 -3.68
C ALA A 333 -31.16 -6.92 -3.72
N LYS A 334 -32.31 -6.23 -3.62
CA LYS A 334 -33.63 -6.86 -3.55
C LYS A 334 -34.36 -6.91 -4.89
N GLU A 335 -34.22 -5.86 -5.68
CA GLU A 335 -34.96 -5.71 -6.94
C GLU A 335 -34.16 -6.19 -8.15
N PRO A 336 -34.78 -6.93 -9.09
CA PRO A 336 -34.18 -7.24 -10.37
C PRO A 336 -33.83 -5.96 -11.14
N SER A 337 -32.68 -5.96 -11.79
CA SER A 337 -32.28 -4.87 -12.70
C SER A 337 -31.35 -5.40 -13.78
N VAL A 338 -31.05 -4.57 -14.78
CA VAL A 338 -30.00 -4.89 -15.78
C VAL A 338 -28.67 -5.26 -15.11
N LYS A 339 -28.37 -4.63 -13.97
CA LYS A 339 -27.14 -4.85 -13.21
C LYS A 339 -27.11 -6.17 -12.42
N MET A 340 -28.28 -6.71 -12.12
CA MET A 340 -28.47 -7.93 -11.34
C MET A 340 -29.85 -8.52 -11.67
N PRO A 341 -29.98 -9.32 -12.73
CA PRO A 341 -31.27 -9.80 -13.23
C PRO A 341 -31.93 -10.81 -12.29
N MET A 342 -31.15 -11.51 -11.46
CA MET A 342 -31.64 -12.55 -10.55
C MET A 342 -31.20 -12.26 -9.11
N PRO A 343 -31.96 -11.45 -8.33
CA PRO A 343 -31.68 -11.21 -6.93
C PRO A 343 -31.70 -12.49 -6.09
N TRP A 344 -30.77 -12.61 -5.13
CA TRP A 344 -30.75 -13.73 -4.19
C TRP A 344 -31.87 -13.58 -3.16
N LYS A 345 -32.64 -14.65 -2.93
CA LYS A 345 -33.88 -14.61 -2.12
C LYS A 345 -33.66 -14.88 -0.62
N GLY A 346 -32.44 -14.73 -0.14
CA GLY A 346 -32.09 -15.13 1.21
C GLY A 346 -31.91 -16.64 1.35
N GLY A 347 -31.50 -17.08 2.54
CA GLY A 347 -31.28 -18.48 2.86
C GLY A 347 -29.94 -18.71 3.55
N ARG A 348 -29.56 -19.99 3.63
CA ARG A 348 -28.27 -20.42 4.13
C ARG A 348 -27.17 -20.02 3.13
N TRP A 349 -26.09 -19.45 3.64
CA TRP A 349 -24.89 -19.08 2.91
C TRP A 349 -23.67 -19.59 3.66
N ALA A 350 -22.84 -20.40 3.01
CA ALA A 350 -21.79 -21.21 3.63
C ALA A 350 -20.47 -21.15 2.86
N LEU A 351 -19.41 -21.74 3.43
CA LEU A 351 -18.08 -21.69 2.83
C LEU A 351 -18.07 -22.32 1.44
N ARG A 352 -18.81 -23.42 1.23
CA ARG A 352 -19.01 -24.03 -0.08
C ARG A 352 -19.54 -23.04 -1.13
N ASP A 353 -20.52 -22.20 -0.78
CA ASP A 353 -21.08 -21.20 -1.69
C ASP A 353 -20.03 -20.15 -2.09
N LEU A 354 -19.20 -19.72 -1.13
CA LEU A 354 -18.09 -18.79 -1.40
C LEU A 354 -17.10 -19.41 -2.39
N VAL A 355 -16.73 -20.67 -2.17
CA VAL A 355 -15.81 -21.39 -3.06
C VAL A 355 -16.43 -21.57 -4.44
N ASP A 356 -17.70 -21.95 -4.54
CA ASP A 356 -18.39 -22.16 -5.81
C ASP A 356 -18.56 -20.88 -6.63
N TYR A 357 -18.87 -19.75 -5.99
CA TYR A 357 -18.97 -18.46 -6.68
C TYR A 357 -17.61 -17.97 -7.15
N ASN A 358 -16.56 -18.11 -6.34
CA ASN A 358 -15.19 -17.81 -6.77
C ASN A 358 -14.76 -18.72 -7.93
N TYR A 359 -15.03 -20.02 -7.85
CA TYR A 359 -14.64 -21.00 -8.87
C TYR A 359 -15.29 -20.68 -10.22
N SER A 360 -16.59 -20.39 -10.25
CA SER A 360 -17.28 -20.01 -11.48
C SER A 360 -16.74 -18.72 -12.08
N ALA A 361 -16.45 -17.71 -11.26
CA ALA A 361 -15.84 -16.46 -11.74
C ALA A 361 -14.45 -16.70 -12.34
N ALA A 362 -13.60 -17.50 -11.68
CA ALA A 362 -12.28 -17.87 -12.20
C ALA A 362 -12.37 -18.65 -13.52
N LYS A 363 -13.25 -19.65 -13.59
CA LYS A 363 -13.45 -20.46 -14.80
C LYS A 363 -13.98 -19.62 -15.96
N ALA A 364 -14.92 -18.71 -15.71
CA ALA A 364 -15.44 -17.80 -16.73
C ALA A 364 -14.33 -16.87 -17.25
N ALA A 365 -13.53 -16.28 -16.37
CA ALA A 365 -12.41 -15.43 -16.77
C ALA A 365 -11.38 -16.17 -17.63
N LEU A 366 -10.98 -17.39 -17.21
CA LEU A 366 -10.06 -18.24 -17.98
C LEU A 366 -10.63 -18.64 -19.34
N THR A 367 -11.94 -18.94 -19.40
CA THR A 367 -12.63 -19.29 -20.65
C THR A 367 -12.63 -18.10 -21.62
N ASN A 368 -12.93 -16.91 -21.13
CA ASN A 368 -12.91 -15.70 -21.95
C ASN A 368 -11.50 -15.41 -22.49
N ALA A 369 -10.49 -15.48 -21.62
CA ALA A 369 -9.09 -15.30 -22.00
C ALA A 369 -8.63 -16.31 -23.06
N ALA A 370 -9.02 -17.58 -22.91
CA ALA A 370 -8.68 -18.64 -23.86
C ALA A 370 -9.33 -18.41 -25.24
N ARG A 371 -10.62 -18.09 -25.27
CA ARG A 371 -11.38 -17.91 -26.52
C ARG A 371 -11.03 -16.63 -27.27
N LEU A 372 -10.65 -15.58 -26.54
CA LEU A 372 -10.31 -14.27 -27.10
C LEU A 372 -8.79 -13.99 -27.05
N ARG A 373 -7.96 -15.03 -26.96
CA ARG A 373 -6.50 -14.97 -26.78
C ARG A 373 -5.82 -13.93 -27.67
N GLU A 374 -6.08 -13.97 -28.98
CA GLU A 374 -5.46 -13.05 -29.92
C GLU A 374 -5.95 -11.61 -29.74
N ASN A 375 -7.22 -11.42 -29.38
CA ASN A 375 -7.75 -10.09 -29.09
C ASN A 375 -7.06 -9.49 -27.86
N TRP A 376 -6.84 -10.29 -26.81
CA TRP A 376 -6.10 -9.85 -25.61
C TRP A 376 -4.67 -9.42 -25.96
N LEU A 377 -3.91 -10.25 -26.67
CA LEU A 377 -2.52 -9.94 -27.05
C LEU A 377 -2.43 -8.73 -27.99
N ARG A 378 -3.34 -8.63 -28.96
CA ARG A 378 -3.39 -7.53 -29.94
C ARG A 378 -3.74 -6.20 -29.29
N ASN A 379 -4.72 -6.17 -28.40
CA ASN A 379 -5.09 -4.95 -27.69
C ASN A 379 -3.99 -4.53 -26.70
N PHE A 380 -3.36 -5.49 -26.02
CA PHE A 380 -2.20 -5.25 -25.18
C PHE A 380 -1.06 -4.55 -25.97
N TYR A 381 -0.74 -5.03 -27.17
CA TYR A 381 0.23 -4.38 -28.07
C TYR A 381 -0.22 -2.99 -28.51
N ARG A 382 -1.49 -2.81 -28.90
CA ARG A 382 -2.04 -1.50 -29.33
C ARG A 382 -1.94 -0.44 -28.24
N ILE A 383 -2.23 -0.80 -26.99
CA ILE A 383 -2.13 0.10 -25.84
C ILE A 383 -0.69 0.60 -25.68
N HIS A 384 0.29 -0.30 -25.66
CA HIS A 384 1.70 0.08 -25.54
C HIS A 384 2.19 0.85 -26.78
N LYS A 385 1.69 0.51 -27.98
CA LYS A 385 2.04 1.22 -29.22
C LYS A 385 1.54 2.67 -29.17
N LYS A 386 0.35 2.90 -28.63
CA LYS A 386 -0.16 4.26 -28.39
C LYS A 386 0.69 4.99 -27.34
N ALA A 387 1.10 4.31 -26.26
CA ALA A 387 1.90 4.91 -25.20
C ALA A 387 3.26 5.43 -25.71
N VAL A 388 4.00 4.63 -26.48
CA VAL A 388 5.32 5.04 -27.02
C VAL A 388 5.24 6.07 -28.14
N ASN A 389 4.10 6.19 -28.83
CA ASN A 389 3.85 7.17 -29.89
C ASN A 389 3.07 8.40 -29.41
N ARG A 390 2.97 8.60 -28.09
CA ARG A 390 2.23 9.71 -27.49
C ARG A 390 2.88 11.05 -27.84
N THR A 391 2.06 12.02 -28.26
CA THR A 391 2.47 13.41 -28.57
C THR A 391 1.72 14.48 -27.78
N GLU A 392 0.70 14.08 -27.00
CA GLU A 392 -0.13 15.00 -26.21
C GLU A 392 0.66 15.65 -25.05
N PRO A 393 0.34 16.90 -24.65
CA PRO A 393 0.93 17.51 -23.46
C PRO A 393 0.44 16.82 -22.17
N PRO A 394 1.23 16.83 -21.08
CA PRO A 394 2.63 17.27 -21.07
C PRO A 394 3.53 16.31 -21.84
N PHE A 395 4.65 16.80 -22.36
CA PHE A 395 5.65 16.01 -23.05
C PHE A 395 6.52 15.20 -22.07
N ALA A 396 6.92 15.83 -20.96
CA ALA A 396 7.77 15.22 -19.94
C ALA A 396 7.54 15.83 -18.55
N TYR A 397 8.14 15.21 -17.54
CA TYR A 397 8.40 15.85 -16.25
C TYR A 397 9.91 16.03 -16.05
N ILE A 398 10.30 17.17 -15.53
CA ILE A 398 11.67 17.47 -15.10
C ILE A 398 11.74 17.37 -13.58
N ILE A 399 12.70 16.60 -13.08
CA ILE A 399 13.03 16.55 -11.64
C ILE A 399 14.43 17.14 -11.49
N PRO A 400 14.56 18.37 -10.95
CA PRO A 400 15.86 19.00 -10.73
C PRO A 400 16.82 18.08 -9.96
N ALA A 401 18.09 18.08 -10.35
CA ALA A 401 19.11 17.26 -9.67
C ALA A 401 19.42 17.77 -8.25
N LYS A 402 19.29 19.08 -8.05
CA LYS A 402 19.41 19.73 -6.75
C LYS A 402 18.03 19.74 -6.09
N GLN A 403 17.87 18.94 -5.05
CA GLN A 403 16.66 18.84 -4.24
C GLN A 403 17.02 19.07 -2.79
N LYS A 404 16.07 19.55 -1.99
CA LYS A 404 16.26 19.72 -0.54
C LYS A 404 16.43 18.38 0.17
N ASP A 405 15.66 17.38 -0.24
CA ASP A 405 15.77 15.99 0.25
C ASP A 405 16.05 15.07 -0.94
N LEU A 406 17.33 14.93 -1.28
CA LEU A 406 17.78 14.09 -2.38
C LEU A 406 17.50 12.60 -2.09
N SER A 407 17.61 12.16 -0.83
CA SER A 407 17.32 10.78 -0.44
C SER A 407 15.85 10.40 -0.70
N THR A 408 14.91 11.26 -0.30
CA THR A 408 13.48 11.09 -0.60
C THR A 408 13.18 11.23 -2.10
N THR A 409 13.87 12.14 -2.81
CA THR A 409 13.76 12.27 -4.28
C THR A 409 14.16 10.98 -4.99
N ILE A 410 15.32 10.42 -4.64
CA ILE A 410 15.81 9.14 -5.17
C ILE A 410 14.84 8.02 -4.83
N LYS A 411 14.24 8.02 -3.62
CA LYS A 411 13.20 7.05 -3.24
C LYS A 411 11.97 7.15 -4.14
N MET A 412 11.46 8.36 -4.42
CA MET A 412 10.31 8.57 -5.32
C MET A 412 10.63 8.04 -6.72
N MET A 413 11.78 8.40 -7.28
CA MET A 413 12.20 7.93 -8.61
C MET A 413 12.46 6.43 -8.64
N THR A 414 12.95 5.83 -7.55
CA THR A 414 13.09 4.36 -7.42
C THR A 414 11.72 3.68 -7.47
N VAL A 415 10.70 4.27 -6.83
CA VAL A 415 9.32 3.77 -6.90
C VAL A 415 8.79 3.82 -8.33
N LEU A 416 9.04 4.90 -9.07
CA LEU A 416 8.71 4.99 -10.49
C LEU A 416 9.43 3.89 -11.30
N GLN A 417 10.74 3.69 -11.09
CA GLN A 417 11.49 2.60 -11.75
C GLN A 417 10.96 1.21 -11.40
N MET A 418 10.52 0.97 -10.16
CA MET A 418 9.88 -0.29 -9.77
C MET A 418 8.58 -0.54 -10.55
N GLY A 419 7.86 0.53 -10.88
CA GLY A 419 6.71 0.51 -11.78
C GLY A 419 7.08 0.57 -13.27
N GLY A 420 8.33 0.32 -13.63
CA GLY A 420 8.81 0.24 -15.01
C GLY A 420 9.12 1.57 -15.69
N VAL A 421 8.93 2.71 -15.02
CA VAL A 421 9.16 4.03 -15.62
C VAL A 421 10.64 4.23 -15.94
N GLU A 422 10.92 4.55 -17.19
CA GLU A 422 12.22 4.97 -17.71
C GLU A 422 12.49 6.41 -17.28
N ILE A 423 13.65 6.63 -16.68
CA ILE A 423 14.11 7.95 -16.21
C ILE A 423 15.43 8.23 -16.90
N HIS A 424 15.56 9.41 -17.47
CA HIS A 424 16.77 9.88 -18.15
C HIS A 424 17.49 10.92 -17.30
N ARG A 425 18.80 11.07 -17.50
CA ARG A 425 19.62 12.12 -16.90
C ARG A 425 20.25 12.95 -18.01
N ALA A 426 20.02 14.25 -17.99
CA ALA A 426 20.58 15.18 -18.96
C ALA A 426 22.11 15.18 -18.91
N SER A 427 22.75 15.10 -20.07
CA SER A 427 24.22 15.10 -20.21
C SER A 427 24.79 16.50 -20.51
N GLU A 428 23.92 17.49 -20.70
CA GLU A 428 24.23 18.91 -20.87
C GLU A 428 23.01 19.71 -20.36
N SER A 429 23.09 21.04 -20.34
CA SER A 429 21.91 21.86 -20.06
C SER A 429 20.86 21.70 -21.15
N ILE A 430 19.58 21.76 -20.76
CA ILE A 430 18.43 21.58 -21.67
C ILE A 430 17.53 22.80 -21.61
N MET A 431 16.96 23.17 -22.77
CA MET A 431 15.92 24.19 -22.86
C MET A 431 14.56 23.52 -23.01
N ALA A 432 13.63 23.80 -22.10
CA ALA A 432 12.26 23.27 -22.14
C ALA A 432 11.26 24.32 -21.62
N ASP A 433 10.12 24.49 -22.29
CA ASP A 433 9.11 25.52 -21.99
C ASP A 433 9.72 26.93 -21.71
N GLY A 434 10.75 27.30 -22.48
CA GLY A 434 11.44 28.60 -22.34
C GLY A 434 12.41 28.74 -21.14
N HIS A 435 12.64 27.67 -20.38
CA HIS A 435 13.54 27.66 -19.23
C HIS A 435 14.76 26.77 -19.47
N GLU A 436 15.92 27.20 -18.99
CA GLU A 436 17.14 26.39 -18.98
C GLU A 436 17.21 25.53 -17.71
N TYR A 437 17.48 24.24 -17.88
CA TYR A 437 17.74 23.32 -16.79
C TYR A 437 19.17 22.78 -16.90
N PRO A 438 19.92 22.73 -15.78
CA PRO A 438 21.34 22.38 -15.83
C PRO A 438 21.57 20.90 -16.16
N GLU A 439 22.81 20.59 -16.57
CA GLU A 439 23.31 19.23 -16.68
C GLU A 439 23.00 18.39 -15.42
N GLY A 440 22.70 17.11 -15.62
CA GLY A 440 22.45 16.17 -14.54
C GLY A 440 21.01 16.14 -14.05
N THR A 441 20.16 17.05 -14.52
CA THR A 441 18.70 17.06 -14.30
C THR A 441 18.05 15.75 -14.77
N TYR A 442 17.08 15.23 -14.02
CA TYR A 442 16.36 14.03 -14.40
C TYR A 442 15.15 14.38 -15.26
N ILE A 443 14.89 13.54 -16.27
CA ILE A 443 13.81 13.73 -17.24
C ILE A 443 12.99 12.45 -17.29
N VAL A 444 11.67 12.58 -17.14
CA VAL A 444 10.70 11.50 -17.34
C VAL A 444 9.90 11.83 -18.60
N PHE A 445 10.34 11.33 -19.75
CA PHE A 445 9.58 11.45 -20.99
C PHE A 445 8.30 10.62 -20.90
N LEU A 446 7.16 11.15 -21.35
CA LEU A 446 5.90 10.39 -21.27
C LEU A 446 5.65 9.49 -22.48
N ALA A 447 6.42 9.63 -23.57
CA ALA A 447 6.38 8.75 -24.74
C ALA A 447 7.21 7.47 -24.50
N GLN A 448 6.75 6.64 -23.56
CA GLN A 448 7.38 5.38 -23.16
C GLN A 448 6.29 4.37 -22.76
N PRO A 449 6.58 3.05 -22.67
CA PRO A 449 5.57 2.02 -22.39
C PRO A 449 4.68 2.32 -21.18
N TYR A 450 5.25 2.86 -20.10
CA TYR A 450 4.54 3.13 -18.84
C TYR A 450 4.39 4.63 -18.55
N GLY A 451 4.38 5.48 -19.59
CA GLY A 451 4.21 6.92 -19.46
C GLY A 451 2.89 7.33 -18.80
N GLY A 452 1.82 6.55 -19.01
CA GLY A 452 0.54 6.76 -18.32
C GLY A 452 0.64 6.58 -16.81
N TYR A 453 1.42 5.58 -16.34
CA TYR A 453 1.69 5.37 -14.92
C TYR A 453 2.48 6.54 -14.32
N ALA A 454 3.54 6.96 -15.02
CA ALA A 454 4.37 8.09 -14.61
C ALA A 454 3.53 9.36 -14.48
N LYS A 455 2.69 9.66 -15.48
CA LYS A 455 1.80 10.83 -15.47
C LYS A 455 0.84 10.81 -14.29
N THR A 456 0.15 9.70 -14.03
CA THR A 456 -0.78 9.56 -12.89
C THR A 456 -0.11 9.89 -11.55
N LEU A 457 1.13 9.44 -11.35
CA LEU A 457 1.82 9.64 -10.08
C LEU A 457 2.49 11.01 -9.94
N LEU A 458 2.83 11.66 -11.05
CA LEU A 458 3.52 12.96 -11.05
C LEU A 458 2.55 14.14 -11.17
N GLU A 459 1.35 13.95 -11.72
CA GLU A 459 0.40 15.03 -11.93
C GLU A 459 -0.45 15.36 -10.70
N ASN A 460 -0.98 16.58 -10.67
CA ASN A 460 -2.02 16.97 -9.73
C ASN A 460 -3.37 16.45 -10.23
N GLN A 461 -4.12 15.77 -9.36
CA GLN A 461 -5.43 15.22 -9.70
C GLN A 461 -6.50 16.30 -9.69
N VAL A 462 -7.40 16.24 -10.66
CA VAL A 462 -8.67 16.99 -10.68
C VAL A 462 -9.80 15.98 -10.70
N TYR A 463 -10.46 15.77 -9.56
CA TYR A 463 -11.56 14.82 -9.46
C TYR A 463 -12.87 15.46 -9.92
N PRO A 464 -13.71 14.77 -10.71
CA PRO A 464 -14.96 15.35 -11.19
C PRO A 464 -16.02 15.51 -10.09
N GLU A 465 -16.81 16.57 -10.18
CA GLU A 465 -17.94 16.80 -9.29
C GLU A 465 -19.12 15.87 -9.63
N ILE A 466 -19.27 14.77 -8.90
CA ILE A 466 -20.33 13.78 -9.17
C ILE A 466 -21.41 13.86 -8.09
N ARG A 467 -22.63 14.22 -8.50
CA ARG A 467 -23.85 14.25 -7.67
C ARG A 467 -24.93 13.36 -8.30
N GLU A 468 -25.80 12.81 -7.46
CA GLU A 468 -26.92 11.97 -7.92
C GLU A 468 -28.02 12.80 -8.62
N TYR A 469 -28.25 14.01 -8.12
CA TYR A 469 -29.14 15.02 -8.68
C TYR A 469 -28.63 16.42 -8.29
N PRO A 470 -29.04 17.50 -8.98
CA PRO A 470 -28.67 18.86 -8.59
C PRO A 470 -28.99 19.16 -7.12
N GLY A 471 -28.00 19.60 -6.34
CA GLY A 471 -28.16 19.87 -4.91
C GLY A 471 -28.03 18.65 -3.97
N ALA A 472 -27.84 17.43 -4.50
CA ALA A 472 -27.49 16.26 -3.69
C ALA A 472 -26.09 16.42 -3.08
N PRO A 473 -25.77 15.77 -1.94
CA PRO A 473 -24.39 15.67 -1.49
C PRO A 473 -23.51 15.00 -2.54
N LEU A 474 -22.21 15.32 -2.53
CA LEU A 474 -21.26 14.66 -3.42
C LEU A 474 -21.22 13.16 -3.19
N LYS A 475 -21.20 12.43 -4.30
CA LYS A 475 -21.03 10.98 -4.32
C LYS A 475 -19.65 10.66 -3.73
N SER A 476 -19.63 9.78 -2.74
CA SER A 476 -18.37 9.31 -2.17
C SER A 476 -17.58 8.57 -3.25
N PRO A 477 -16.29 8.89 -3.45
CA PRO A 477 -15.39 7.97 -4.11
C PRO A 477 -15.26 6.70 -3.26
N TYR A 478 -14.85 5.61 -3.89
CA TYR A 478 -14.63 4.34 -3.21
C TYR A 478 -13.42 4.39 -2.27
N ASP A 479 -12.35 5.13 -2.61
CA ASP A 479 -11.17 5.32 -1.75
C ASP A 479 -10.83 6.82 -1.55
N VAL A 480 -9.80 7.33 -2.23
CA VAL A 480 -9.33 8.72 -2.15
C VAL A 480 -9.23 9.34 -3.53
N VAL A 481 -9.10 10.67 -3.61
CA VAL A 481 -9.14 11.41 -4.88
C VAL A 481 -7.79 12.03 -5.29
N ALA A 482 -6.81 12.08 -4.38
CA ALA A 482 -5.45 12.56 -4.67
C ALA A 482 -4.38 11.48 -4.40
N HIS A 483 -3.29 11.51 -5.18
CA HIS A 483 -2.15 10.59 -5.09
C HIS A 483 -0.86 11.15 -5.73
N THR A 484 -0.73 12.48 -5.82
CA THR A 484 0.44 13.16 -6.36
C THR A 484 1.70 12.89 -5.52
N LEU A 485 2.60 12.05 -6.03
CA LEU A 485 3.83 11.67 -5.33
C LEU A 485 4.76 12.85 -5.03
N PRO A 486 5.02 13.79 -5.96
CA PRO A 486 5.86 14.95 -5.68
C PRO A 486 5.41 15.73 -4.43
N LEU A 487 4.10 15.96 -4.27
CA LEU A 487 3.54 16.66 -3.11
C LEU A 487 3.58 15.82 -1.82
N LEU A 488 3.26 14.52 -1.92
CA LEU A 488 3.35 13.58 -0.78
C LEU A 488 4.79 13.45 -0.27
N MET A 489 5.77 13.58 -1.16
CA MET A 489 7.18 13.33 -0.86
C MET A 489 8.02 14.60 -0.72
N GLY A 490 7.46 15.78 -1.01
CA GLY A 490 8.17 17.06 -0.92
C GLY A 490 9.25 17.18 -1.99
N VAL A 491 9.01 16.62 -3.17
CA VAL A 491 9.93 16.61 -4.30
C VAL A 491 9.45 17.62 -5.35
N GLU A 492 10.34 18.44 -5.85
CA GLU A 492 10.04 19.31 -6.98
C GLU A 492 10.00 18.49 -8.29
N ALA A 493 8.86 18.50 -8.96
CA ALA A 493 8.67 17.90 -10.27
C ALA A 493 7.92 18.89 -11.17
N ILE A 494 8.58 19.29 -12.26
CA ILE A 494 8.12 20.35 -13.16
C ILE A 494 7.51 19.71 -14.39
N GLN A 495 6.24 20.02 -14.66
CA GLN A 495 5.55 19.55 -15.85
C GLN A 495 6.00 20.37 -17.06
N ILE A 496 6.51 19.70 -18.10
CA ILE A 496 6.91 20.31 -19.36
C ILE A 496 5.85 20.01 -20.41
N LYS A 497 5.23 21.06 -20.95
CA LYS A 497 4.12 20.95 -21.91
C LYS A 497 4.62 20.62 -23.30
N ASP A 498 5.59 21.39 -23.79
CA ASP A 498 5.99 21.35 -25.19
C ASP A 498 7.14 20.35 -25.45
N PRO A 499 7.22 19.75 -26.65
CA PRO A 499 8.35 18.91 -27.02
C PRO A 499 9.69 19.65 -27.01
N PHE A 500 10.74 18.99 -26.53
CA PHE A 500 12.11 19.51 -26.56
C PHE A 500 13.11 18.41 -26.92
N LYS A 501 14.33 18.83 -27.31
CA LYS A 501 15.46 17.93 -27.54
C LYS A 501 16.37 17.96 -26.32
N ALA A 502 16.83 16.79 -25.89
CA ALA A 502 17.82 16.67 -24.83
C ALA A 502 18.80 15.55 -25.12
N LYS A 503 20.11 15.83 -25.01
CA LYS A 503 21.09 14.77 -24.87
C LYS A 503 21.00 14.23 -23.45
N SER A 504 20.65 12.97 -23.32
CA SER A 504 20.44 12.34 -22.03
C SER A 504 20.75 10.85 -22.10
N VAL A 505 21.04 10.26 -20.95
CA VAL A 505 21.27 8.82 -20.79
C VAL A 505 20.19 8.25 -19.89
N GLN A 506 19.62 7.11 -20.26
CA GLN A 506 18.69 6.40 -19.38
C GLN A 506 19.42 5.92 -18.13
N VAL A 507 18.81 6.15 -16.96
CA VAL A 507 19.35 5.72 -15.68
C VAL A 507 18.89 4.29 -15.41
N ASP A 508 19.81 3.33 -15.45
CA ASP A 508 19.48 1.92 -15.18
C ASP A 508 19.14 1.67 -13.70
N LYS A 509 19.90 2.30 -12.80
CA LYS A 509 19.73 2.14 -11.36
C LYS A 509 20.02 3.44 -10.63
N LEU A 510 19.05 3.89 -9.85
CA LEU A 510 19.25 4.97 -8.91
C LEU A 510 19.98 4.46 -7.66
N SER A 511 21.06 5.13 -7.30
CA SER A 511 21.82 4.84 -6.10
C SER A 511 21.44 5.82 -5.00
N ARG A 512 21.35 5.33 -3.76
CA ARG A 512 21.18 6.22 -2.63
C ARG A 512 22.37 7.19 -2.55
N PRO A 513 22.10 8.48 -2.29
CA PRO A 513 23.18 9.44 -2.05
C PRO A 513 23.91 9.08 -0.76
N LYS A 514 25.22 9.33 -0.75
CA LYS A 514 26.08 9.15 0.43
C LYS A 514 26.34 10.51 1.06
N GLY A 515 26.43 10.51 2.38
CA GLY A 515 26.82 11.67 3.15
C GLY A 515 28.31 11.98 3.07
N LYS A 516 28.72 12.98 3.85
CA LYS A 516 30.13 13.39 3.98
C LYS A 516 30.45 13.84 5.39
N ILE A 517 31.73 13.78 5.76
CA ILE A 517 32.25 14.28 7.03
C ILE A 517 33.34 15.29 6.72
N GLU A 518 33.17 16.52 7.17
CA GLU A 518 34.19 17.56 7.16
C GLU A 518 34.83 17.64 8.54
N THR A 519 35.98 17.01 8.71
CA THR A 519 36.71 16.96 9.97
C THR A 519 37.51 18.25 10.22
N VAL A 520 37.68 18.61 11.49
CA VAL A 520 38.61 19.65 11.93
C VAL A 520 39.42 19.12 13.12
N ASP A 521 40.68 19.53 13.23
CA ASP A 521 41.54 19.14 14.34
C ASP A 521 40.98 19.67 15.68
N ASN A 522 41.04 18.84 16.72
CA ASN A 522 40.55 19.18 18.06
C ASN A 522 39.08 19.66 18.10
N ALA A 523 38.22 19.13 17.22
CA ALA A 523 36.80 19.49 17.18
C ALA A 523 36.10 19.36 18.55
N PHE A 524 35.38 20.41 18.94
CA PHE A 524 34.39 20.37 20.03
C PHE A 524 33.30 19.33 19.74
N GLY A 525 32.85 19.26 18.49
CA GLY A 525 31.73 18.43 18.06
C GLY A 525 31.50 18.54 16.57
N TYR A 526 30.36 18.01 16.11
CA TYR A 526 29.94 18.06 14.71
C TYR A 526 28.52 18.58 14.62
N ALA A 527 28.27 19.44 13.63
CA ALA A 527 26.95 19.93 13.27
C ALA A 527 26.45 19.24 11.99
N TRP A 528 25.14 19.04 11.85
CA TRP A 528 24.51 18.60 10.59
C TRP A 528 23.09 19.16 10.44
N GLY A 529 22.49 18.88 9.29
CA GLY A 529 21.19 19.42 8.89
C GLY A 529 19.99 18.88 9.65
N HIS A 530 18.83 19.44 9.33
CA HIS A 530 17.50 19.03 9.80
C HIS A 530 16.50 18.94 8.63
N ALA A 531 17.02 19.04 7.39
CA ALA A 531 16.20 19.23 6.20
C ALA A 531 15.63 17.91 5.67
N THR A 532 16.20 16.76 6.02
CA THR A 532 15.84 15.45 5.46
C THR A 532 15.34 14.49 6.52
N ASN A 533 14.66 13.42 6.11
CA ASN A 533 14.33 12.33 7.04
C ASN A 533 15.59 11.53 7.47
N ASP A 534 16.65 11.53 6.65
CA ASP A 534 17.93 10.86 6.96
C ASP A 534 18.66 11.54 8.13
N ASP A 535 18.57 12.87 8.26
CA ASP A 535 19.11 13.64 9.38
C ASP A 535 18.55 13.15 10.74
N ILE A 536 17.27 12.77 10.77
CA ILE A 536 16.59 12.22 11.95
C ILE A 536 17.06 10.80 12.26
N VAL A 537 17.30 9.97 11.22
CA VAL A 537 17.86 8.62 11.44
C VAL A 537 19.27 8.73 12.01
N ALA A 538 20.10 9.65 11.53
CA ALA A 538 21.41 9.92 12.10
C ALA A 538 21.31 10.35 13.57
N LEU A 539 20.38 11.25 13.92
CA LEU A 539 20.09 11.61 15.31
C LEU A 539 19.73 10.40 16.15
N ASN A 540 18.78 9.57 15.70
CA ASN A 540 18.33 8.38 16.42
C ASN A 540 19.49 7.40 16.68
N ARG A 541 20.35 7.17 15.68
CA ARG A 541 21.54 6.32 15.80
C ARG A 541 22.53 6.84 16.84
N LEU A 542 22.80 8.15 16.84
CA LEU A 542 23.75 8.78 17.76
C LEU A 542 23.21 8.82 19.20
N VAL A 543 21.96 9.23 19.39
CA VAL A 543 21.32 9.28 20.71
C VAL A 543 21.20 7.89 21.33
N LYS A 544 20.88 6.86 20.53
CA LYS A 544 20.84 5.45 20.98
C LYS A 544 22.20 4.95 21.49
N LYS A 545 23.31 5.49 20.97
CA LYS A 545 24.68 5.19 21.42
C LYS A 545 25.13 6.04 22.61
N GLY A 546 24.28 6.93 23.12
CA GLY A 546 24.57 7.76 24.28
C GLY A 546 25.52 8.92 23.98
N TYR A 547 25.53 9.42 22.74
CA TYR A 547 26.15 10.71 22.43
C TYR A 547 25.25 11.86 22.90
N SER A 548 25.87 12.95 23.36
CA SER A 548 25.16 14.18 23.70
C SER A 548 24.84 14.96 22.42
N ALA A 549 23.59 14.89 22.00
CA ALA A 549 23.07 15.59 20.82
C ALA A 549 22.14 16.73 21.22
N PHE A 550 22.10 17.77 20.39
CA PHE A 550 21.37 19.01 20.65
C PHE A 550 20.72 19.55 19.37
N TRP A 551 19.64 20.31 19.50
CA TRP A 551 19.15 21.21 18.44
C TRP A 551 19.42 22.65 18.83
N SER A 552 20.04 23.44 17.96
CA SER A 552 20.11 24.89 18.19
C SER A 552 18.71 25.49 18.25
N SER A 553 18.42 26.37 19.20
CA SER A 553 17.14 27.11 19.21
C SER A 553 17.17 28.36 18.35
N GLU A 554 18.37 28.80 17.98
CA GLU A 554 18.65 30.03 17.25
C GLU A 554 19.70 29.79 16.17
N ASP A 555 19.81 30.74 15.25
CA ASP A 555 20.86 30.77 14.24
C ASP A 555 22.21 31.07 14.91
N PHE A 556 23.30 30.47 14.43
CA PHE A 556 24.63 30.75 14.98
C PHE A 556 25.73 30.79 13.92
N PRO A 557 26.73 31.68 14.06
CA PRO A 557 27.86 31.73 13.16
C PRO A 557 28.92 30.68 13.53
N ALA A 558 29.39 29.92 12.55
CA ALA A 558 30.60 29.09 12.65
C ALA A 558 31.17 28.82 11.26
N LYS A 559 32.49 28.59 11.15
CA LYS A 559 33.17 28.31 9.86
C LYS A 559 32.87 29.32 8.74
N GLY A 560 32.72 30.61 9.08
CA GLY A 560 32.44 31.67 8.09
C GLY A 560 31.04 31.59 7.45
N LYS A 561 30.11 30.84 8.05
CA LYS A 561 28.70 30.79 7.64
C LYS A 561 27.76 30.81 8.84
N THR A 562 26.48 31.03 8.58
CA THR A 562 25.41 30.96 9.57
C THR A 562 24.71 29.61 9.48
N TYR A 563 24.64 28.89 10.59
CA TYR A 563 23.85 27.68 10.75
C TYR A 563 22.45 28.08 11.24
N PRO A 564 21.37 27.62 10.60
CA PRO A 564 20.02 27.99 11.00
C PRO A 564 19.60 27.31 12.33
N SER A 565 18.60 27.87 13.00
CA SER A 565 17.89 27.22 14.09
C SER A 565 17.42 25.80 13.70
N GLY A 566 17.50 24.90 14.68
CA GLY A 566 17.27 23.48 14.49
C GLY A 566 18.49 22.70 13.98
N THR A 567 19.61 23.35 13.70
CA THR A 567 20.87 22.65 13.38
C THR A 567 21.20 21.66 14.49
N MET A 568 21.45 20.41 14.11
CA MET A 568 21.77 19.36 15.06
C MET A 568 23.25 19.41 15.40
N ILE A 569 23.60 19.26 16.67
CA ILE A 569 24.99 19.32 17.16
C ILE A 569 25.25 18.10 18.03
N VAL A 570 26.35 17.38 17.80
CA VAL A 570 26.81 16.29 18.65
C VAL A 570 28.19 16.59 19.22
N ARG A 571 28.35 16.47 20.54
CA ARG A 571 29.66 16.68 21.19
C ARG A 571 30.63 15.57 20.83
N ASN A 572 31.88 15.93 20.59
CA ASN A 572 32.92 14.98 20.26
C ASN A 572 33.18 14.02 21.44
N LYS A 573 33.30 12.73 21.13
CA LYS A 573 33.53 11.64 22.11
C LYS A 573 34.21 10.49 21.38
N LYS A 574 35.01 9.69 22.11
CA LYS A 574 35.65 8.49 21.58
C LYS A 574 34.61 7.58 20.89
N GLY A 575 34.89 7.19 19.65
CA GLY A 575 34.00 6.36 18.82
C GLY A 575 33.18 7.13 17.79
N LEU A 576 32.95 8.45 17.98
CA LEU A 576 32.05 9.24 17.13
C LEU A 576 32.47 9.24 15.66
N ALA A 577 33.77 9.33 15.38
CA ALA A 577 34.29 9.34 14.01
C ALA A 577 33.93 8.06 13.23
N GLU A 578 33.97 6.89 13.87
CA GLU A 578 33.61 5.63 13.23
C GLU A 578 32.10 5.50 13.03
N ASP A 579 31.33 5.95 14.02
CA ASP A 579 29.87 5.96 13.93
C ASP A 579 29.36 6.91 12.84
N MET A 580 29.96 8.10 12.72
CA MET A 580 29.66 9.02 11.62
C MET A 580 30.05 8.42 10.26
N LYS A 581 31.21 7.73 10.15
CA LYS A 581 31.59 7.04 8.91
C LYS A 581 30.55 6.00 8.50
N SER A 582 30.06 5.20 9.46
CA SER A 582 28.96 4.26 9.20
C SER A 582 27.68 4.98 8.77
N ILE A 583 27.32 6.09 9.41
CA ILE A 583 26.12 6.88 9.09
C ILE A 583 26.19 7.42 7.66
N VAL A 584 27.28 8.11 7.28
CA VAL A 584 27.39 8.74 5.95
C VAL A 584 27.51 7.74 4.80
N ASN A 585 27.87 6.49 5.09
CA ASN A 585 27.85 5.41 4.10
C ASN A 585 26.42 4.93 3.78
N ASP A 586 25.51 5.02 4.75
CA ASP A 586 24.13 4.54 4.64
C ASP A 586 23.12 5.64 4.28
N LEU A 587 23.42 6.88 4.69
CA LEU A 587 22.52 8.02 4.72
C LEU A 587 23.18 9.26 4.09
N ASP A 588 22.36 10.12 3.47
CA ASP A 588 22.81 11.40 2.90
C ASP A 588 22.87 12.49 3.97
N VAL A 589 23.78 12.31 4.92
CA VAL A 589 23.97 13.21 6.07
C VAL A 589 25.35 13.85 6.02
N HIS A 590 25.40 15.17 6.21
CA HIS A 590 26.61 15.96 6.02
C HIS A 590 27.04 16.50 7.38
N PHE A 591 28.04 15.87 7.99
CA PHE A 591 28.61 16.30 9.27
C PHE A 591 29.72 17.32 9.07
N GLU A 592 29.68 18.39 9.84
CA GLU A 592 30.66 19.47 9.80
C GLU A 592 31.27 19.69 11.17
N GLY A 593 32.58 19.54 11.29
CA GLY A 593 33.30 19.72 12.54
C GLY A 593 33.27 21.16 13.04
N LEU A 594 32.91 21.35 14.31
CA LEU A 594 32.95 22.62 15.02
C LEU A 594 34.21 22.69 15.87
N LEU A 595 35.02 23.74 15.68
CA LEU A 595 36.26 23.95 16.45
C LEU A 595 35.97 24.32 17.91
N ALA A 596 35.01 25.22 18.14
CA ALA A 596 34.63 25.70 19.45
C ALA A 596 33.15 25.42 19.72
N ARG A 597 32.79 25.43 21.01
CA ARG A 597 31.40 25.39 21.46
C ARG A 597 30.67 26.66 21.03
N PRO A 598 29.54 26.58 20.30
CA PRO A 598 28.66 27.73 20.10
C PRO A 598 28.06 28.24 21.41
N GLU A 599 28.07 29.56 21.62
CA GLU A 599 27.42 30.22 22.76
C GLU A 599 25.96 30.52 22.41
N ILE A 600 25.13 29.49 22.45
CA ILE A 600 23.71 29.55 22.11
C ILE A 600 22.86 28.73 23.05
N LYS A 601 21.56 29.01 23.03
CA LYS A 601 20.58 28.09 23.59
C LYS A 601 20.33 26.92 22.64
N ALA A 602 20.10 25.76 23.24
CA ALA A 602 19.87 24.53 22.52
C ALA A 602 18.95 23.58 23.32
N TYR A 603 18.20 22.77 22.59
CA TYR A 603 17.42 21.68 23.14
C TYR A 603 18.31 20.45 23.30
N ALA A 604 18.47 19.96 24.54
CA ALA A 604 19.18 18.70 24.77
C ALA A 604 18.32 17.50 24.34
N LEU A 605 18.91 16.60 23.55
CA LEU A 605 18.22 15.46 22.95
C LEU A 605 18.67 14.17 23.63
N ASN A 606 17.71 13.47 24.21
CA ASN A 606 17.92 12.21 24.90
C ASN A 606 17.14 11.07 24.23
N SER A 607 17.48 9.83 24.57
CA SER A 607 16.70 8.68 24.13
C SER A 607 15.28 8.80 24.68
N VAL A 608 14.28 8.84 23.78
CA VAL A 608 12.87 9.01 24.15
C VAL A 608 12.25 7.66 24.47
N ARG A 609 11.63 7.52 25.65
CA ARG A 609 10.81 6.35 25.99
C ARG A 609 9.44 6.52 25.34
N LEU A 610 9.33 6.04 24.10
CA LEU A 610 8.15 6.23 23.26
C LEU A 610 7.11 5.12 23.45
N GLY A 611 5.89 5.53 23.80
CA GLY A 611 4.70 4.69 23.81
C GLY A 611 3.86 4.87 22.55
N LEU A 612 3.41 3.79 21.93
CA LEU A 612 2.39 3.82 20.88
C LEU A 612 1.13 3.11 21.35
N TYR A 613 0.02 3.83 21.46
CA TYR A 613 -1.24 3.24 21.87
C TYR A 613 -1.78 2.27 20.80
N LYS A 614 -2.05 1.04 21.24
CA LYS A 614 -2.55 -0.06 20.41
C LYS A 614 -3.85 -0.61 21.00
N SER A 615 -4.97 -0.11 20.50
CA SER A 615 -6.30 -0.63 20.85
C SER A 615 -6.47 -2.08 20.36
N TRP A 616 -7.31 -2.84 21.06
CA TRP A 616 -7.80 -4.14 20.58
C TRP A 616 -8.86 -4.03 19.47
N ASP A 617 -9.39 -2.83 19.20
CA ASP A 617 -10.04 -2.56 17.93
C ASP A 617 -8.97 -2.15 16.91
N ALA A 618 -8.46 -3.14 16.17
CA ALA A 618 -7.30 -2.99 15.30
C ALA A 618 -7.40 -1.79 14.34
N SER A 619 -6.42 -0.89 14.40
CA SER A 619 -6.29 0.28 13.52
C SER A 619 -5.19 0.07 12.48
N MET A 620 -5.47 0.36 11.21
CA MET A 620 -4.47 0.34 10.16
C MET A 620 -3.45 1.48 10.33
N ASP A 621 -3.90 2.64 10.81
CA ASP A 621 -3.01 3.78 11.06
C ASP A 621 -2.01 3.49 12.19
N GLU A 622 -2.42 2.77 13.24
CA GLU A 622 -1.49 2.27 14.26
C GLU A 622 -0.39 1.43 13.63
N GLY A 623 -0.75 0.51 12.74
CA GLY A 623 0.21 -0.36 12.10
C GLY A 623 1.10 0.34 11.07
N TRP A 624 0.59 1.35 10.36
CA TRP A 624 1.41 2.26 9.55
C TRP A 624 2.34 3.11 10.41
N THR A 625 1.89 3.58 11.57
CA THR A 625 2.72 4.31 12.53
C THR A 625 3.88 3.45 13.00
N ARG A 626 3.63 2.18 13.37
CA ARG A 626 4.71 1.22 13.67
C ARG A 626 5.67 1.05 12.50
N TRP A 627 5.15 0.85 11.30
CA TRP A 627 6.00 0.69 10.11
C TRP A 627 6.92 1.90 9.93
N VAL A 628 6.39 3.13 9.98
CA VAL A 628 7.18 4.36 9.87
C VAL A 628 8.22 4.45 11.00
N LEU A 629 7.81 4.27 12.27
CA LEU A 629 8.75 4.33 13.40
C LEU A 629 9.90 3.32 13.24
N GLU A 630 9.62 2.09 12.79
CA GLU A 630 10.65 1.09 12.50
C GLU A 630 11.55 1.49 11.31
N GLN A 631 10.99 2.03 10.22
CA GLN A 631 11.77 2.46 9.04
C GLN A 631 12.75 3.60 9.36
N TYR A 632 12.41 4.46 10.33
CA TYR A 632 13.22 5.61 10.74
C TYR A 632 13.89 5.42 12.11
N GLU A 633 13.99 4.18 12.57
CA GLU A 633 14.77 3.76 13.73
C GLU A 633 14.34 4.39 15.07
N PHE A 634 13.06 4.68 15.24
CA PHE A 634 12.48 5.09 16.53
C PHE A 634 12.16 3.87 17.39
N PRO A 635 12.85 3.67 18.53
CA PRO A 635 12.46 2.63 19.47
C PRO A 635 11.13 2.99 20.12
N TYR A 636 10.17 2.07 20.12
CA TYR A 636 8.87 2.27 20.76
C TYR A 636 8.40 1.00 21.47
N LYS A 637 7.44 1.18 22.38
CA LYS A 637 6.68 0.08 23.00
C LYS A 637 5.20 0.27 22.69
N SER A 638 4.53 -0.76 22.18
CA SER A 638 3.07 -0.76 22.09
C SER A 638 2.46 -0.79 23.50
N ILE A 639 1.48 0.07 23.73
CA ILE A 639 0.75 0.18 25.01
C ILE A 639 -0.71 -0.21 24.76
N HIS A 640 -1.20 -1.20 25.50
CA HIS A 640 -2.60 -1.62 25.44
C HIS A 640 -3.45 -0.97 26.54
N ASP A 641 -4.78 -1.09 26.42
CA ASP A 641 -5.75 -0.42 27.28
C ASP A 641 -5.51 -0.66 28.78
N LYS A 642 -5.15 -1.90 29.14
CA LYS A 642 -4.89 -2.30 30.53
C LYS A 642 -3.68 -1.58 31.14
N GLU A 643 -2.65 -1.32 30.35
CA GLU A 643 -1.46 -0.58 30.80
C GLU A 643 -1.82 0.89 31.06
N ILE A 644 -2.62 1.52 30.19
CA ILE A 644 -3.10 2.89 30.39
C ILE A 644 -3.97 2.99 31.65
N ARG A 645 -4.89 2.05 31.86
CA ARG A 645 -5.74 2.01 33.07
C ARG A 645 -4.96 1.84 34.37
N LYS A 646 -3.79 1.21 34.33
CA LYS A 646 -2.92 1.01 35.51
C LYS A 646 -2.28 2.31 36.01
N GLY A 647 -2.09 3.30 35.13
CA GLY A 647 -1.51 4.60 35.46
C GLY A 647 0.00 4.56 35.72
N ASN A 648 0.53 5.62 36.33
CA ASN A 648 1.96 5.85 36.53
C ASN A 648 2.79 5.76 35.23
N LEU A 649 2.28 6.40 34.17
CA LEU A 649 2.82 6.27 32.82
C LEU A 649 4.19 6.96 32.66
N ASN A 650 4.46 8.06 33.38
CA ASN A 650 5.75 8.78 33.34
C ASN A 650 6.93 7.90 33.83
N LYS A 651 6.65 6.81 34.56
CA LYS A 651 7.68 5.83 34.95
C LYS A 651 8.28 5.12 33.74
N ASN A 652 7.51 4.92 32.66
CA ASN A 652 7.93 4.12 31.52
C ASN A 652 7.99 4.91 30.21
N PHE A 653 7.35 6.08 30.14
CA PHE A 653 7.18 6.84 28.91
C PHE A 653 7.47 8.31 29.14
N ASP A 654 8.06 8.94 28.12
CA ASP A 654 8.20 10.39 28.00
C ASP A 654 7.16 10.95 27.01
N VAL A 655 6.87 10.15 25.98
CA VAL A 655 5.93 10.48 24.91
C VAL A 655 4.96 9.33 24.69
N ILE A 656 3.68 9.61 24.51
CA ILE A 656 2.66 8.65 24.10
C ILE A 656 2.00 9.16 22.81
N ILE A 657 1.98 8.32 21.77
CA ILE A 657 1.27 8.59 20.51
C ILE A 657 -0.07 7.86 20.52
N PHE A 658 -1.15 8.61 20.26
CA PHE A 658 -2.45 8.06 19.88
C PHE A 658 -2.58 8.14 18.35
N PRO A 659 -2.60 6.99 17.65
CA PRO A 659 -2.76 6.95 16.20
C PRO A 659 -4.18 7.35 15.79
N ASP A 660 -4.45 7.45 14.48
CA ASP A 660 -5.78 7.79 13.94
C ASP A 660 -6.85 6.79 14.43
N LEU A 661 -7.56 7.22 15.47
CA LEU A 661 -8.59 6.48 16.19
C LEU A 661 -9.61 7.48 16.72
N LYS A 662 -10.89 7.13 16.62
CA LYS A 662 -11.96 7.96 17.18
C LYS A 662 -11.91 7.92 18.71
N THR A 663 -12.23 9.05 19.36
CA THR A 663 -12.36 9.17 20.83
C THR A 663 -13.18 8.04 21.44
N ASN A 664 -14.32 7.68 20.83
CA ASN A 664 -15.15 6.57 21.32
C ASN A 664 -14.42 5.22 21.30
N THR A 665 -13.66 4.92 20.24
CA THR A 665 -12.86 3.68 20.16
C THR A 665 -11.73 3.70 21.17
N ILE A 666 -11.10 4.86 21.42
CA ILE A 666 -10.05 5.00 22.45
C ILE A 666 -10.61 4.68 23.84
N ILE A 667 -11.75 5.26 24.20
CA ILE A 667 -12.33 5.14 25.55
C ILE A 667 -13.04 3.80 25.74
N ASN A 668 -13.89 3.41 24.80
CA ASN A 668 -14.79 2.27 24.96
C ASN A 668 -14.27 0.99 24.30
N GLY A 669 -13.37 1.10 23.31
CA GLY A 669 -12.77 -0.03 22.60
C GLY A 669 -13.80 -0.98 21.98
N ALA A 670 -13.41 -2.25 21.82
CA ALA A 670 -14.26 -3.28 21.24
C ALA A 670 -15.32 -3.77 22.26
N PRO A 671 -16.60 -3.91 21.87
CA PRO A 671 -17.65 -4.38 22.78
C PRO A 671 -17.46 -5.86 23.16
N LYS A 672 -17.77 -6.20 24.42
CA LYS A 672 -17.59 -7.55 25.02
C LYS A 672 -18.37 -8.65 24.30
N GLU A 673 -19.42 -8.27 23.59
CA GLU A 673 -20.29 -9.14 22.81
C GLU A 673 -19.64 -9.52 21.47
N SER A 674 -18.70 -8.72 20.99
CA SER A 674 -18.08 -8.90 19.67
C SER A 674 -16.76 -9.66 19.67
N ILE A 675 -16.07 -9.71 20.83
CA ILE A 675 -14.70 -10.23 20.95
C ILE A 675 -14.46 -10.81 22.36
N PRO A 676 -13.55 -11.79 22.54
CA PRO A 676 -13.25 -12.34 23.85
C PRO A 676 -12.91 -11.27 24.91
N PRO A 677 -13.32 -11.44 26.18
CA PRO A 677 -13.24 -10.38 27.19
C PRO A 677 -11.84 -9.80 27.40
N GLU A 678 -10.79 -10.60 27.23
CA GLU A 678 -9.40 -10.18 27.35
C GLU A 678 -8.97 -9.13 26.30
N TYR A 679 -9.70 -9.04 25.18
CA TYR A 679 -9.49 -8.07 24.10
C TYR A 679 -10.61 -7.02 23.99
N SER A 680 -11.48 -6.93 25.00
CA SER A 680 -12.62 -6.01 25.00
C SER A 680 -12.38 -4.77 25.85
N GLY A 681 -13.14 -3.71 25.59
CA GLY A 681 -13.04 -2.42 26.28
C GLY A 681 -11.92 -1.53 25.73
N GLY A 682 -11.92 -0.27 26.14
CA GLY A 682 -10.88 0.71 25.86
C GLY A 682 -10.26 1.25 27.14
N ILE A 683 -9.60 2.40 27.08
CA ILE A 683 -8.91 2.95 28.26
C ILE A 683 -9.88 3.34 29.39
N GLY A 684 -11.16 3.61 29.08
CA GLY A 684 -12.18 4.04 30.04
C GLY A 684 -11.85 5.36 30.75
N GLU A 685 -12.76 5.83 31.61
CA GLU A 685 -12.61 7.10 32.35
C GLU A 685 -11.33 7.15 33.20
N ILE A 686 -10.97 6.03 33.84
CA ILE A 686 -9.73 5.95 34.61
C ILE A 686 -8.49 6.11 33.71
N GLY A 687 -8.52 5.55 32.50
CA GLY A 687 -7.46 5.72 31.52
C GLY A 687 -7.37 7.15 31.00
N VAL A 688 -8.52 7.82 30.77
CA VAL A 688 -8.57 9.25 30.43
C VAL A 688 -7.88 10.08 31.51
N LYS A 689 -8.23 9.84 32.79
CA LYS A 689 -7.59 10.50 33.94
C LYS A 689 -6.08 10.25 33.96
N ASN A 690 -5.65 9.00 33.76
CA ASN A 690 -4.23 8.65 33.78
C ASN A 690 -3.43 9.28 32.64
N ILE A 691 -4.02 9.45 31.45
CA ILE A 691 -3.38 10.15 30.33
C ILE A 691 -3.30 11.65 30.64
N LYS A 692 -4.34 12.25 31.21
CA LYS A 692 -4.30 13.66 31.64
C LYS A 692 -3.21 13.88 32.69
N GLU A 693 -3.15 13.02 33.70
CA GLU A 693 -2.13 13.06 34.75
C GLU A 693 -0.72 12.86 34.16
N PHE A 694 -0.56 11.95 33.20
CA PHE A 694 0.70 11.75 32.50
C PHE A 694 1.23 13.03 31.86
N VAL A 695 0.36 13.76 31.16
CA VAL A 695 0.72 15.04 30.54
C VAL A 695 1.02 16.09 31.61
N GLN A 696 0.15 16.23 32.62
CA GLN A 696 0.33 17.21 33.69
C GLN A 696 1.67 17.04 34.46
N LYS A 697 2.20 15.82 34.54
CA LYS A 697 3.48 15.47 35.17
C LYS A 697 4.68 15.47 34.22
N GLY A 698 4.63 16.25 33.13
CA GLY A 698 5.75 16.42 32.20
C GLY A 698 5.78 15.48 31.00
N GLY A 699 4.77 14.62 30.84
CA GLY A 699 4.64 13.75 29.66
C GLY A 699 4.16 14.52 28.44
N THR A 700 4.47 14.00 27.25
CA THR A 700 3.93 14.54 25.98
C THR A 700 2.92 13.58 25.36
N LEU A 701 1.69 14.06 25.11
CA LEU A 701 0.69 13.32 24.32
C LEU A 701 0.69 13.83 22.88
N ILE A 702 0.96 12.95 21.92
CA ILE A 702 0.82 13.26 20.48
C ILE A 702 -0.44 12.57 19.97
N THR A 703 -1.32 13.31 19.29
CA THR A 703 -2.53 12.74 18.66
C THR A 703 -2.50 12.92 17.15
N LEU A 704 -2.88 11.87 16.43
CA LEU A 704 -2.91 11.85 14.97
C LEU A 704 -4.36 11.86 14.45
N ASN A 705 -4.63 12.74 13.49
CA ASN A 705 -5.86 12.82 12.72
C ASN A 705 -7.14 12.77 13.61
N SER A 706 -7.96 11.72 13.55
CA SER A 706 -9.21 11.66 14.34
C SER A 706 -8.96 11.57 15.85
N ALA A 707 -7.77 11.14 16.29
CA ALA A 707 -7.43 11.14 17.71
C ALA A 707 -7.22 12.54 18.28
N ALA A 708 -7.11 13.57 17.42
CA ALA A 708 -7.10 14.97 17.84
C ALA A 708 -8.32 15.31 18.71
N ASP A 709 -9.49 14.76 18.40
CA ASP A 709 -10.72 14.99 19.17
C ASP A 709 -10.64 14.48 20.62
N PHE A 710 -9.73 13.56 20.95
CA PHE A 710 -9.59 13.02 22.30
C PHE A 710 -9.24 14.09 23.34
N PRO A 711 -8.10 14.80 23.24
CA PRO A 711 -7.79 15.87 24.18
C PRO A 711 -8.78 17.05 24.11
N LEU A 712 -9.30 17.38 22.92
CA LEU A 712 -10.30 18.45 22.77
C LEU A 712 -11.53 18.19 23.64
N LYS A 713 -12.04 16.95 23.65
CA LYS A 713 -13.26 16.58 24.37
C LYS A 713 -13.01 16.26 25.84
N GLN A 714 -11.84 15.74 26.18
CA GLN A 714 -11.58 15.18 27.51
C GLN A 714 -10.79 16.12 28.43
N PHE A 715 -10.02 17.06 27.89
CA PHE A 715 -9.10 17.90 28.68
C PHE A 715 -9.52 19.36 28.83
N SER A 716 -10.74 19.72 28.40
CA SER A 716 -11.31 21.07 28.51
C SER A 716 -10.48 22.13 27.78
N LEU A 717 -9.92 21.76 26.62
CA LEU A 717 -9.16 22.68 25.77
C LEU A 717 -10.08 23.69 25.09
N THR A 718 -9.61 24.91 24.86
CA THR A 718 -10.32 25.96 24.11
C THR A 718 -10.08 25.88 22.58
N ILE A 719 -9.85 24.68 22.09
CA ILE A 719 -9.65 24.35 20.67
C ILE A 719 -10.85 23.56 20.18
N GLU A 720 -11.44 23.96 19.06
CA GLU A 720 -12.65 23.34 18.51
C GLU A 720 -12.36 22.67 17.16
N ASN A 721 -12.96 21.50 16.92
CA ASN A 721 -13.00 20.91 15.59
C ASN A 721 -14.15 21.54 14.79
N SER A 722 -13.82 22.53 13.96
CA SER A 722 -14.82 23.38 13.28
C SER A 722 -15.67 22.67 12.22
N VAL A 723 -15.31 21.44 11.85
CA VAL A 723 -16.05 20.62 10.87
C VAL A 723 -16.78 19.45 11.51
N GLU A 724 -16.74 19.30 12.85
CA GLU A 724 -17.38 18.17 13.56
C GLU A 724 -18.89 18.09 13.29
N LYS A 725 -19.56 19.24 13.24
CA LYS A 725 -21.01 19.37 13.05
C LYS A 725 -21.40 19.68 11.60
N ALA A 726 -20.43 19.78 10.69
CA ALA A 726 -20.71 20.11 9.31
C ALA A 726 -21.45 18.94 8.63
N ASP A 727 -22.54 19.24 7.94
CA ASP A 727 -23.24 18.23 7.16
C ASP A 727 -22.50 17.93 5.85
N ARG A 728 -22.84 16.80 5.24
CA ARG A 728 -22.15 16.28 4.05
C ARG A 728 -22.33 17.16 2.80
N LYS A 729 -23.34 18.04 2.73
CA LYS A 729 -23.50 18.99 1.63
C LYS A 729 -22.56 20.18 1.81
N SER A 730 -22.39 20.63 3.05
CA SER A 730 -21.57 21.80 3.40
C SER A 730 -20.07 21.48 3.40
N PHE A 731 -19.66 20.30 3.89
CA PHE A 731 -18.25 19.92 4.00
C PHE A 731 -17.99 18.47 3.58
N PHE A 732 -17.09 18.28 2.61
CA PHE A 732 -16.66 16.94 2.22
C PHE A 732 -15.29 16.94 1.51
N VAL A 733 -14.30 16.33 2.15
CA VAL A 733 -12.96 16.11 1.58
C VAL A 733 -12.58 14.63 1.73
N PRO A 734 -12.71 13.81 0.67
CA PRO A 734 -12.57 12.36 0.75
C PRO A 734 -11.11 11.85 0.80
N GLY A 735 -10.12 12.72 0.57
CA GLY A 735 -8.71 12.37 0.52
C GLY A 735 -7.99 13.24 -0.52
N SER A 736 -7.49 14.39 -0.08
CA SER A 736 -6.92 15.44 -0.94
C SER A 736 -5.62 15.98 -0.35
N LEU A 737 -4.77 16.56 -1.20
CA LEU A 737 -3.57 17.27 -0.78
C LEU A 737 -3.88 18.75 -0.68
N LEU A 738 -3.65 19.32 0.49
CA LEU A 738 -3.94 20.70 0.82
C LEU A 738 -2.66 21.47 1.15
N LYS A 739 -2.57 22.71 0.68
CA LYS A 739 -1.54 23.67 1.03
C LYS A 739 -1.67 24.08 2.49
N VAL A 740 -0.54 24.20 3.16
CA VAL A 740 -0.42 24.73 4.52
C VAL A 740 0.72 25.72 4.64
N LEU A 741 0.62 26.59 5.64
CA LEU A 741 1.65 27.52 6.09
C LEU A 741 2.26 26.99 7.39
N ILE A 742 3.59 26.92 7.46
CA ILE A 742 4.34 26.29 8.56
C ILE A 742 5.17 27.36 9.28
N ASP A 743 5.05 27.45 10.61
CA ASP A 743 5.91 28.32 11.43
C ASP A 743 7.28 27.67 11.65
N THR A 744 8.23 27.99 10.77
CA THR A 744 9.59 27.42 10.76
C THR A 744 10.44 27.84 11.96
N THR A 745 9.97 28.76 12.81
CA THR A 745 10.67 29.16 14.04
C THR A 745 10.41 28.18 15.20
N HIS A 746 9.37 27.35 15.10
CA HIS A 746 9.04 26.40 16.14
C HIS A 746 9.81 25.08 15.99
N PRO A 747 10.28 24.43 17.08
CA PRO A 747 11.09 23.21 16.99
C PRO A 747 10.44 22.05 16.24
N ILE A 748 9.11 21.91 16.34
CA ILE A 748 8.35 20.90 15.58
C ILE A 748 8.51 21.08 14.07
N ALA A 749 8.75 22.30 13.60
CA ALA A 749 8.87 22.66 12.19
C ALA A 749 10.31 22.94 11.73
N TYR A 750 11.33 22.64 12.55
CA TYR A 750 12.72 22.77 12.10
C TYR A 750 12.99 21.96 10.83
N GLY A 751 13.70 22.58 9.89
CA GLY A 751 14.00 22.02 8.57
C GLY A 751 12.84 22.05 7.56
N TYR A 752 11.71 22.67 7.87
CA TYR A 752 10.64 22.96 6.90
C TYR A 752 10.82 24.31 6.21
N GLU A 753 10.09 24.49 5.12
CA GLU A 753 9.84 25.80 4.50
C GLU A 753 8.52 26.37 4.99
N ARG A 754 8.27 27.64 4.67
CA ARG A 754 7.04 28.34 5.06
C ARG A 754 5.79 27.70 4.44
N GLU A 755 5.91 27.05 3.28
CA GLU A 755 4.79 26.39 2.62
C GLU A 755 5.03 24.88 2.52
N GLY A 756 3.95 24.11 2.58
CA GLY A 756 3.99 22.65 2.41
C GLY A 756 2.64 22.07 2.00
N ALA A 757 2.60 20.75 1.85
CA ALA A 757 1.39 20.00 1.53
C ALA A 757 1.08 18.98 2.64
N VAL A 758 -0.18 18.88 3.03
CA VAL A 758 -0.68 17.85 3.97
C VAL A 758 -1.77 17.01 3.31
N PHE A 759 -1.84 15.73 3.68
CA PHE A 759 -2.92 14.87 3.23
C PHE A 759 -4.12 14.96 4.17
N PHE A 760 -5.23 15.50 3.67
CA PHE A 760 -6.47 15.64 4.40
C PHE A 760 -7.44 14.52 4.02
N ARG A 761 -7.86 13.72 5.01
CA ARG A 761 -8.83 12.64 4.80
C ARG A 761 -9.70 12.47 6.03
N ARG A 762 -10.92 13.03 5.95
CA ARG A 762 -11.88 13.04 7.07
C ARG A 762 -11.23 13.54 8.37
N SER A 763 -10.34 14.51 8.22
CA SER A 763 -9.51 15.06 9.29
C SER A 763 -10.26 16.18 10.02
N PRO A 764 -9.89 16.51 11.26
CA PRO A 764 -10.41 17.70 11.94
C PRO A 764 -9.86 18.99 11.31
N VAL A 765 -10.53 20.11 11.53
CA VAL A 765 -10.01 21.45 11.22
C VAL A 765 -10.06 22.30 12.49
N LEU A 766 -8.89 22.66 13.02
CA LEU A 766 -8.75 23.14 14.39
C LEU A 766 -8.88 24.67 14.48
N ALA A 767 -9.97 25.14 15.09
CA ALA A 767 -10.11 26.52 15.51
C ALA A 767 -9.46 26.67 16.91
N ALA A 768 -8.18 27.00 16.93
CA ALA A 768 -7.39 27.08 18.16
C ALA A 768 -7.44 28.50 18.77
N LYS A 769 -7.89 28.61 20.03
CA LYS A 769 -7.86 29.86 20.81
C LYS A 769 -6.79 29.85 21.91
N GLU A 770 -6.11 28.71 22.08
CA GLU A 770 -4.97 28.50 22.97
C GLU A 770 -3.92 27.63 22.28
N GLY A 771 -2.74 27.55 22.90
CA GLY A 771 -1.58 26.87 22.31
C GLY A 771 -0.98 27.63 21.13
N LYS A 772 0.08 27.08 20.56
CA LYS A 772 0.77 27.66 19.41
C LYS A 772 0.39 26.91 18.13
N SER A 773 -0.17 27.61 17.16
CA SER A 773 -0.43 27.07 15.82
C SER A 773 0.88 26.96 15.04
N ILE A 774 1.30 25.73 14.74
CA ILE A 774 2.57 25.47 14.06
C ILE A 774 2.35 25.27 12.57
N VAL A 775 1.23 24.66 12.21
CA VAL A 775 0.81 24.46 10.83
C VAL A 775 -0.61 24.98 10.72
N ALA A 776 -0.85 25.89 9.78
CA ALA A 776 -2.16 26.51 9.53
C ALA A 776 -2.52 26.44 8.04
N TYR A 777 -3.81 26.44 7.75
CA TYR A 777 -4.30 26.56 6.37
C TYR A 777 -4.29 28.05 5.95
N PRO A 778 -4.01 28.34 4.66
CA PRO A 778 -4.01 29.71 4.14
C PRO A 778 -5.40 30.37 4.21
N PRO A 779 -5.49 31.71 4.05
CA PRO A 779 -6.76 32.46 4.02
C PRO A 779 -7.55 32.31 2.72
N HIS A 780 -7.18 31.37 1.85
CA HIS A 780 -7.78 31.12 0.54
C HIS A 780 -7.80 29.61 0.25
N ASN A 781 -8.42 29.20 -0.85
CA ASN A 781 -8.59 27.80 -1.22
C ASN A 781 -7.27 27.01 -1.11
N PRO A 782 -7.16 26.03 -0.19
CA PRO A 782 -5.93 25.30 0.02
C PRO A 782 -5.74 24.11 -0.94
N LEU A 783 -6.66 23.82 -1.87
CA LEU A 783 -6.56 22.62 -2.71
C LEU A 783 -5.33 22.65 -3.64
N LEU A 784 -4.47 21.64 -3.54
CA LEU A 784 -3.35 21.40 -4.47
C LEU A 784 -3.65 20.26 -5.45
N SER A 785 -4.24 19.17 -4.96
CA SER A 785 -4.55 17.97 -5.75
C SER A 785 -5.73 17.23 -5.13
N GLY A 786 -6.67 16.78 -5.97
CA GLY A 786 -7.88 16.06 -5.57
C GLY A 786 -9.15 16.90 -5.65
N TRP A 787 -9.90 16.97 -4.55
CA TRP A 787 -11.17 17.70 -4.45
C TRP A 787 -11.37 18.35 -3.08
N ILE A 788 -12.06 19.48 -3.04
CA ILE A 788 -12.49 20.15 -1.81
C ILE A 788 -13.92 20.65 -1.95
N ASN A 789 -14.71 20.50 -0.88
CA ASN A 789 -16.03 21.13 -0.74
C ASN A 789 -16.11 21.70 0.67
N GLY A 790 -16.35 23.01 0.79
CA GLY A 790 -16.30 23.74 2.05
C GLY A 790 -14.89 24.25 2.36
N GLU A 791 -14.21 24.84 1.37
CA GLU A 791 -12.86 25.40 1.51
C GLU A 791 -12.76 26.52 2.55
N ASP A 792 -13.84 27.26 2.77
CA ASP A 792 -13.97 28.32 3.77
C ASP A 792 -13.85 27.80 5.20
N TYR A 793 -14.19 26.54 5.45
CA TYR A 793 -13.94 25.90 6.73
C TYR A 793 -12.45 25.85 7.09
N PHE A 794 -11.52 26.00 6.14
CA PHE A 794 -10.08 25.94 6.43
C PHE A 794 -9.46 27.30 6.76
N TYR A 795 -10.03 28.40 6.29
CA TYR A 795 -9.32 29.68 6.25
C TYR A 795 -8.81 30.14 7.63
N ASN A 796 -7.49 30.34 7.71
CA ASN A 796 -6.76 30.75 8.93
C ASN A 796 -6.89 29.79 10.13
N LYS A 797 -7.38 28.56 9.92
CA LYS A 797 -7.46 27.55 10.98
C LYS A 797 -6.20 26.69 11.03
N SER A 798 -6.01 26.02 12.15
CA SER A 798 -4.83 25.21 12.42
C SER A 798 -4.99 23.77 11.92
N ALA A 799 -3.89 23.21 11.45
CA ALA A 799 -3.70 21.79 11.14
C ALA A 799 -2.81 21.11 12.19
N LEU A 800 -1.92 21.85 12.87
CA LEU A 800 -1.09 21.35 13.97
C LEU A 800 -0.98 22.40 15.09
N VAL A 801 -1.26 22.00 16.32
CA VAL A 801 -1.19 22.87 17.52
C VAL A 801 -0.35 22.22 18.63
N ASP A 802 0.54 22.99 19.25
CA ASP A 802 1.26 22.63 20.49
C ASP A 802 0.57 23.31 21.70
N VAL A 803 0.09 22.53 22.65
CA VAL A 803 -0.71 23.00 23.80
C VAL A 803 -0.04 22.60 25.12
N PRO A 804 0.52 23.55 25.89
CA PRO A 804 1.01 23.28 27.24
C PRO A 804 -0.12 22.80 28.17
N LEU A 805 0.18 21.81 29.03
CA LEU A 805 -0.75 21.35 30.07
C LEU A 805 0.03 20.84 31.29
N GLY A 806 -0.03 21.59 32.40
CA GLY A 806 0.82 21.32 33.57
C GLY A 806 2.29 21.47 33.19
N ASP A 807 3.12 20.51 33.60
CA ASP A 807 4.55 20.47 33.28
C ASP A 807 4.85 19.88 31.89
N GLY A 808 3.84 19.30 31.23
CA GLY A 808 3.96 18.66 29.92
C GLY A 808 3.17 19.39 28.83
N LYS A 809 2.88 18.67 27.74
CA LYS A 809 2.19 19.24 26.58
C LYS A 809 1.41 18.21 25.75
N ILE A 810 0.49 18.73 24.94
CA ILE A 810 -0.30 17.98 23.96
C ILE A 810 0.05 18.53 22.58
N ILE A 811 0.51 17.66 21.70
CA ILE A 811 0.78 17.99 20.30
C ILE A 811 -0.34 17.37 19.46
N ILE A 812 -1.18 18.23 18.88
CA ILE A 812 -2.36 17.82 18.12
C ILE A 812 -2.03 17.93 16.63
N ILE A 813 -1.87 16.79 15.94
CA ILE A 813 -1.65 16.74 14.50
C ILE A 813 -2.98 16.39 13.82
N GLY A 814 -3.71 17.41 13.36
CA GLY A 814 -5.07 17.33 12.84
C GLY A 814 -5.21 16.88 11.38
N PHE A 815 -4.27 16.11 10.85
CA PHE A 815 -4.30 15.57 9.48
C PHE A 815 -3.61 14.20 9.41
N SER A 816 -3.73 13.50 8.28
CA SER A 816 -3.11 12.18 8.07
C SER A 816 -1.60 12.29 7.82
N ALA A 817 -0.82 12.65 8.84
CA ALA A 817 0.62 12.93 8.72
C ALA A 817 1.46 11.76 8.20
N LEU A 818 0.95 10.53 8.36
CA LEU A 818 1.61 9.31 7.91
C LEU A 818 0.88 8.62 6.77
N TYR A 819 -0.11 9.25 6.11
CA TYR A 819 -1.06 8.61 5.17
C TYR A 819 -0.48 7.37 4.46
N ARG A 820 -0.81 6.17 4.98
CA ARG A 820 -0.38 4.84 4.49
C ARG A 820 1.15 4.67 4.27
N GLY A 821 1.99 5.37 5.01
CA GLY A 821 3.44 5.42 4.81
C GLY A 821 3.89 6.19 3.55
N GLN A 822 3.03 7.03 2.96
CA GLN A 822 3.24 7.66 1.64
C GLN A 822 3.62 9.13 1.76
N SER A 823 3.15 9.84 2.80
CA SER A 823 3.36 11.28 3.02
C SER A 823 4.72 11.62 3.66
N HIS A 824 5.80 11.25 2.98
CA HIS A 824 7.18 11.50 3.40
C HIS A 824 7.48 12.96 3.78
N SER A 825 6.82 13.93 3.12
CA SER A 825 7.00 15.36 3.39
C SER A 825 6.54 15.76 4.79
N THR A 826 5.62 15.01 5.42
CA THR A 826 5.06 15.35 6.74
C THR A 826 5.56 14.47 7.88
N PHE A 827 6.38 13.45 7.60
CA PHE A 827 6.90 12.54 8.65
C PHE A 827 7.70 13.29 9.72
N LYS A 828 8.51 14.29 9.32
CA LYS A 828 9.32 15.06 10.27
C LYS A 828 8.48 15.85 11.27
N LEU A 829 7.26 16.27 10.94
CA LEU A 829 6.38 16.90 11.94
C LEU A 829 6.11 15.96 13.12
N LEU A 830 5.94 14.65 12.87
CA LEU A 830 5.84 13.65 13.93
C LEU A 830 7.18 13.41 14.62
N PHE A 831 8.26 13.23 13.85
CA PHE A 831 9.60 12.96 14.40
C PHE A 831 10.09 14.08 15.31
N ASN A 832 9.91 15.31 14.87
CA ASN A 832 10.29 16.49 15.64
C ASN A 832 9.44 16.60 16.89
N SER A 833 8.15 16.27 16.82
CA SER A 833 7.26 16.23 18.00
C SER A 833 7.71 15.21 19.05
N ILE A 834 8.22 14.04 18.62
CA ILE A 834 8.74 13.00 19.52
C ILE A 834 9.97 13.50 20.30
N HIS A 835 10.91 14.17 19.62
CA HIS A 835 12.14 14.67 20.24
C HIS A 835 11.94 15.98 21.01
N TYR A 836 11.15 16.91 20.48
CA TYR A 836 10.84 18.19 21.11
C TYR A 836 10.05 18.01 22.41
N GLY A 837 9.07 17.10 22.43
CA GLY A 837 8.16 16.87 23.56
C GLY A 837 8.87 16.85 24.93
N PRO A 838 9.82 15.93 25.15
CA PRO A 838 10.56 15.80 26.40
C PRO A 838 11.85 16.63 26.48
N SER A 839 12.17 17.43 25.45
CA SER A 839 13.40 18.22 25.43
C SER A 839 13.31 19.44 26.36
N SER A 840 14.45 19.84 26.91
CA SER A 840 14.59 21.07 27.68
C SER A 840 15.52 22.04 26.96
N LEU A 841 15.14 23.32 26.97
CA LEU A 841 15.97 24.40 26.45
C LEU A 841 16.97 24.83 27.52
N GLY A 842 18.25 24.88 27.17
CA GLY A 842 19.32 25.36 28.04
C GLY A 842 20.50 25.87 27.23
N GLU A 843 21.57 26.26 27.90
CA GLU A 843 22.84 26.60 27.24
C GLU A 843 23.50 25.32 26.71
N LEU A 844 24.07 25.38 25.50
CA LEU A 844 24.64 24.22 24.78
C LEU A 844 25.69 23.42 25.55
#